data_AF-A0A9Q9RRX0-F1
#
_entry.id   AF-A0A9Q9RRX0-F1
#
_cell.length_a   1.000
_cell.length_b   1.000
_cell.length_c   1.000
_cell.angle_alpha   90.00
_cell.angle_beta   90.00
_cell.angle_gamma   90.00
#
_symmetry.space_group_name_H-M   'P 1'
#
loop_
_entity.id
_entity.type
_entity.pdbx_description
1 polymer ?
#
loop_
_entity_poly.entity_id
_entity_poly.type
_entity_poly.pdbx_seq_one_letter_code
_entity_poly.pdbx_strand_id
1 'polypeptide(L)'
;MSSTTDPNPSDSRPAFIPLEANPELMTTLIHKLGVSNALAMHDVYSLTDPDLLAFIPRPALALLLVFPVSAVYESHRMAEDSLADEYKGKGDTEPVLWWPQTIRNACGLMGLLHAVCNGNARSFIEEDSTLDVLIKKSIPLDPHGRAKVLETTPDLATAHKEAASQGDTPAPAAEDDVELHYVCFAKGTDGGLWELDGRRKGPIRRGDLEDNEDVLSPKGLALGIARWLLGGGREHVGLILGNDASGKTTFLYRLKFGEAVQALPTIGFNVETIDHPDGEKVTLWDVGGCDAIRPLIRHYMTQDRFLIFIQSCTDTDPDRVEFSLEYLRMGMNMMLEYGAKHVFIIFNKQDLLSDEERPKTVKDLKTKIEAEIKPYADKLDIKILDTPGLSALWGCQAYNVMDEIRKTLTPKNAANDTKAEIELREKGPSEEELRNKIRTANAESANASTFWKSFLDGTLEAWDHYTHLRAGFFVMHDCFGRGLGLLECADEFMKHLNRLREGIPERFRNTAHKTMTIFWLHQIQVAAIEYQAHSLDKFPSREDYADIVFSAPHLMNSGLWRTYYSKDLLFSQLARNNYSLPDLQPLPTIKQVTSAPLQEKVTNYVDRLPRFAFSVVQKTLSSKLRRGGVVKQALEALQSSTMRLRASDSSVPPYSETQAYFWIQIIHAYTRSLEVESSQSQFTTYEAFKSLFGINGDEWKEYYSQSTWESIAARMTFVNPDKKPLPNIFNLPSQARKDLAISQMINATNHRSANTDLPPSEDLDFLASILIDEAKLIPESELNVASHASLITFLFNRLTQKTKSAATSTKRGDASLASSTALEIAKWTGLTQAMFWVQQIQVALAGRKDMSFEEFIKGNSVLAFEELPFVYYSPQLWRSVEARDGYVMPDRRRLSSIVTGKVRQ
;
A
#
# COMPACT_ATOMS: atom_id res chain seq x y z
N MET A 1 -10.19 -29.53 14.91
CA MET A 1 -10.82 -28.89 16.09
C MET A 1 -11.29 -27.51 15.65
N SER A 2 -12.48 -27.09 16.07
CA SER A 2 -13.27 -25.98 15.51
C SER A 2 -12.49 -24.65 15.33
N SER A 3 -12.57 -24.10 14.11
CA SER A 3 -12.06 -22.79 13.69
C SER A 3 -13.04 -21.68 14.03
N THR A 4 -13.13 -21.31 15.31
CA THR A 4 -13.94 -20.16 15.73
C THR A 4 -13.02 -18.94 15.92
N THR A 5 -13.11 -18.01 14.97
CA THR A 5 -12.56 -16.64 15.07
C THR A 5 -13.44 -15.74 15.93
N ASP A 6 -14.45 -16.31 16.60
CA ASP A 6 -15.33 -15.58 17.51
C ASP A 6 -14.54 -15.25 18.80
N PRO A 7 -14.33 -13.97 19.12
CA PRO A 7 -13.62 -13.55 20.33
C PRO A 7 -14.40 -13.86 21.62
N ASN A 8 -15.65 -14.34 21.50
CA ASN A 8 -16.56 -14.53 22.60
C ASN A 8 -16.47 -15.91 23.28
N PRO A 9 -16.79 -16.00 24.58
CA PRO A 9 -17.02 -17.26 25.26
C PRO A 9 -18.18 -18.06 24.62
N SER A 10 -18.17 -19.39 24.74
CA SER A 10 -19.20 -20.28 24.18
C SER A 10 -20.65 -19.84 24.49
N ASP A 11 -21.60 -20.09 23.57
CA ASP A 11 -23.04 -19.70 23.60
C ASP A 11 -23.84 -20.03 24.88
N SER A 12 -23.29 -20.79 25.82
CA SER A 12 -23.92 -21.13 27.11
C SER A 12 -23.69 -20.11 28.23
N ARG A 13 -22.91 -19.04 27.98
CA ARG A 13 -22.52 -18.03 28.97
C ARG A 13 -23.31 -16.72 28.83
N PRO A 14 -23.36 -15.86 29.88
CA PRO A 14 -24.08 -14.58 29.82
C PRO A 14 -23.51 -13.65 28.74
N ALA A 15 -24.37 -12.89 28.07
CA ALA A 15 -24.02 -11.91 27.05
C ALA A 15 -24.47 -10.50 27.47
N PHE A 16 -23.56 -9.53 27.35
CA PHE A 16 -23.81 -8.12 27.70
C PHE A 16 -23.86 -7.27 26.43
N ILE A 17 -24.53 -6.12 26.51
CA ILE A 17 -24.50 -5.13 25.42
C ILE A 17 -23.09 -4.52 25.37
N PRO A 18 -22.41 -4.49 24.21
CA PRO A 18 -21.11 -3.85 24.05
C PRO A 18 -21.12 -2.39 24.53
N LEU A 19 -20.10 -2.00 25.30
CA LEU A 19 -20.00 -0.65 25.86
C LEU A 19 -19.34 0.31 24.86
N GLU A 20 -20.04 1.41 24.53
CA GLU A 20 -19.49 2.49 23.71
C GLU A 20 -18.29 3.15 24.41
N ALA A 21 -17.24 3.47 23.64
CA ALA A 21 -16.04 4.14 24.12
C ALA A 21 -16.30 5.64 24.35
N ASN A 22 -17.13 5.94 25.34
CA ASN A 22 -17.60 7.29 25.65
C ASN A 22 -17.29 7.64 27.12
N PRO A 23 -16.44 8.64 27.39
CA PRO A 23 -16.04 8.98 28.76
C PRO A 23 -17.20 9.36 29.69
N GLU A 24 -18.25 10.02 29.19
CA GLU A 24 -19.40 10.43 30.02
C GLU A 24 -20.19 9.21 30.48
N LEU A 25 -20.44 8.27 29.57
CA LEU A 25 -21.11 7.01 29.84
C LEU A 25 -20.30 6.16 30.84
N MET A 26 -19.00 6.03 30.60
CA MET A 26 -18.11 5.25 31.48
C MET A 26 -17.99 5.89 32.87
N THR A 27 -17.92 7.22 32.96
CA THR A 27 -17.89 7.97 34.22
C THR A 27 -19.17 7.74 35.02
N THR A 28 -20.33 7.82 34.35
CA THR A 28 -21.63 7.54 34.97
C THR A 28 -21.70 6.12 35.52
N LEU A 29 -21.17 5.13 34.78
CA LEU A 29 -21.14 3.74 35.21
C LEU A 29 -20.27 3.53 36.45
N ILE A 30 -19.05 4.07 36.49
CA ILE A 30 -18.15 3.88 37.65
C ILE A 30 -18.69 4.59 38.90
N HIS A 31 -19.32 5.76 38.77
CA HIS A 31 -19.95 6.46 39.90
C HIS A 31 -21.13 5.67 40.46
N LYS A 32 -21.98 5.11 39.59
CA LYS A 32 -23.09 4.24 40.01
C LYS A 32 -22.60 2.99 40.73
N LEU A 33 -21.42 2.50 40.36
CA LEU A 33 -20.79 1.34 40.98
C LEU A 33 -20.06 1.64 42.29
N GLY A 34 -19.94 2.92 42.67
CA GLY A 34 -19.38 3.36 43.95
C GLY A 34 -17.99 4.00 43.89
N VAL A 35 -17.53 4.41 42.70
CA VAL A 35 -16.31 5.23 42.60
C VAL A 35 -16.65 6.68 42.92
N SER A 36 -15.82 7.32 43.74
CA SER A 36 -15.96 8.73 44.11
C SER A 36 -15.95 9.66 42.89
N ASN A 37 -16.74 10.74 42.97
CA ASN A 37 -16.76 11.82 41.97
C ASN A 37 -15.41 12.55 41.80
N ALA A 38 -14.40 12.24 42.62
CA ALA A 38 -13.04 12.71 42.44
C ALA A 38 -12.33 12.08 41.22
N LEU A 39 -12.83 10.95 40.70
CA LEU A 39 -12.35 10.33 39.48
C LEU A 39 -13.37 10.42 38.36
N ALA A 40 -12.89 10.62 37.14
CA ALA A 40 -13.67 10.62 35.92
C ALA A 40 -12.84 10.06 34.76
N MET A 41 -13.52 9.58 33.73
CA MET A 41 -12.90 9.18 32.46
C MET A 41 -12.74 10.41 31.55
N HIS A 42 -11.66 10.46 30.79
CA HIS A 42 -11.38 11.53 29.83
C HIS A 42 -10.94 10.95 28.49
N ASP A 43 -11.30 11.62 27.40
CA ASP A 43 -10.78 11.29 26.08
C ASP A 43 -9.29 11.59 25.97
N VAL A 44 -8.59 10.76 25.19
CA VAL A 44 -7.19 10.95 24.83
C VAL A 44 -7.11 11.27 23.34
N TYR A 45 -7.02 12.56 23.00
CA TYR A 45 -7.02 13.00 21.61
C TYR A 45 -5.71 12.68 20.87
N SER A 46 -4.58 12.60 21.59
CA SER A 46 -3.28 12.22 21.04
C SER A 46 -2.40 11.60 22.12
N LEU A 47 -1.54 10.67 21.70
CA LEU A 47 -0.50 10.05 22.55
C LEU A 47 0.90 10.62 22.29
N THR A 48 1.06 11.45 21.26
CA THR A 48 2.35 11.99 20.82
C THR A 48 2.44 13.49 20.94
N ASP A 49 1.31 14.19 20.86
CA ASP A 49 1.25 15.64 20.93
C ASP A 49 1.21 16.08 22.41
N PRO A 50 2.25 16.74 22.93
CA PRO A 50 2.30 17.17 24.32
C PRO A 50 1.20 18.16 24.68
N ASP A 51 0.77 19.01 23.73
CA ASP A 51 -0.24 20.04 23.99
C ASP A 51 -1.63 19.39 24.14
N LEU A 52 -1.92 18.38 23.32
CA LEU A 52 -3.16 17.61 23.45
C LEU A 52 -3.19 16.72 24.71
N LEU A 53 -2.05 16.17 25.11
CA LEU A 53 -1.94 15.41 26.37
C LEU A 53 -2.07 16.30 27.62
N ALA A 54 -1.71 17.59 27.51
CA ALA A 54 -1.80 18.54 28.63
C ALA A 54 -3.24 18.86 29.06
N PHE A 55 -4.25 18.59 28.22
CA PHE A 55 -5.67 18.75 28.59
C PHE A 55 -6.15 17.69 29.58
N ILE A 56 -5.44 16.58 29.74
CA ILE A 56 -5.85 15.47 30.60
C ILE A 56 -5.38 15.75 32.03
N PRO A 57 -6.26 15.73 33.04
CA PRO A 57 -5.87 15.88 34.44
C PRO A 57 -4.83 14.83 34.87
N ARG A 58 -3.81 15.27 35.62
CA ARG A 58 -2.72 14.42 36.12
C ARG A 58 -2.76 14.31 37.65
N PRO A 59 -2.40 13.15 38.24
CA PRO A 59 -1.88 11.96 37.58
C PRO A 59 -2.98 11.10 36.92
N ALA A 60 -2.67 10.53 35.75
CA ALA A 60 -3.54 9.57 35.07
C ALA A 60 -3.36 8.17 35.68
N LEU A 61 -4.41 7.63 36.29
CA LEU A 61 -4.30 6.39 37.09
C LEU A 61 -4.37 5.10 36.27
N ALA A 62 -5.10 5.14 35.15
CA ALA A 62 -5.26 4.03 34.23
C ALA A 62 -5.50 4.55 32.81
N LEU A 63 -5.17 3.74 31.80
CA LEU A 63 -5.45 4.00 30.39
C LEU A 63 -6.26 2.84 29.82
N LEU A 64 -7.42 3.16 29.26
CA LEU A 64 -8.29 2.23 28.56
C LEU A 64 -8.11 2.41 27.06
N LEU A 65 -7.82 1.33 26.36
CA LEU A 65 -7.65 1.30 24.92
C LEU A 65 -8.70 0.41 24.29
N VAL A 66 -9.42 0.94 23.29
CA VAL A 66 -10.28 0.18 22.39
C VAL A 66 -9.63 0.09 21.01
N PHE A 67 -9.61 -1.10 20.41
CA PHE A 67 -9.01 -1.30 19.09
C PHE A 67 -9.64 -2.48 18.33
N PRO A 68 -9.54 -2.48 16.99
CA PRO A 68 -9.99 -3.61 16.18
C PRO A 68 -9.09 -4.83 16.34
N VAL A 69 -9.70 -5.97 16.62
CA VAL A 69 -9.03 -7.26 16.74
C VAL A 69 -8.68 -7.77 15.34
N SER A 70 -7.40 -7.66 14.96
CA SER A 70 -6.91 -8.26 13.71
C SER A 70 -6.49 -9.72 13.92
N ALA A 71 -6.48 -10.51 12.86
CA ALA A 71 -5.94 -11.89 12.88
C ALA A 71 -4.46 -11.94 13.32
N VAL A 72 -3.68 -10.91 12.97
CA VAL A 72 -2.29 -10.74 13.40
C VAL A 72 -2.20 -10.54 14.92
N TYR A 73 -3.07 -9.70 15.49
CA TYR A 73 -3.14 -9.50 16.94
C TYR A 73 -3.53 -10.80 17.68
N GLU A 74 -4.57 -11.50 17.23
CA GLU A 74 -5.02 -12.74 17.88
C GLU A 74 -3.95 -13.84 17.84
N SER A 75 -3.32 -14.05 16.68
CA SER A 75 -2.27 -15.06 16.54
C SER A 75 -1.09 -14.78 17.49
N HIS A 76 -0.68 -13.52 17.63
CA HIS A 76 0.38 -13.14 18.56
C HIS A 76 -0.05 -13.27 20.03
N ARG A 77 -1.25 -12.83 20.39
CA ARG A 77 -1.80 -13.02 21.74
C ARG A 77 -1.79 -14.51 22.11
N MET A 78 -2.24 -15.37 21.21
CA MET A 78 -2.21 -16.83 21.40
C MET A 78 -0.78 -17.37 21.54
N ALA A 79 0.19 -16.82 20.81
CA ALA A 79 1.60 -17.21 20.93
C ALA A 79 2.22 -16.78 22.27
N GLU A 80 1.99 -15.53 22.71
CA GLU A 80 2.44 -15.01 24.00
C GLU A 80 1.80 -15.80 25.16
N ASP A 81 0.49 -16.06 25.08
CA ASP A 81 -0.25 -16.88 26.04
C ASP A 81 0.22 -18.35 26.03
N SER A 82 0.70 -18.90 24.90
CA SER A 82 1.17 -20.30 24.83
C SER A 82 2.41 -20.56 25.68
N LEU A 83 3.22 -19.53 25.92
CA LEU A 83 4.44 -19.57 26.73
C LEU A 83 4.19 -19.32 28.22
N ALA A 84 3.01 -18.80 28.57
CA ALA A 84 2.63 -18.47 29.92
C ALA A 84 1.79 -19.58 30.57
N ASP A 85 2.09 -19.87 31.84
CA ASP A 85 1.21 -20.66 32.71
C ASP A 85 -0.05 -19.86 33.02
N GLU A 86 -1.17 -20.56 33.24
CA GLU A 86 -2.39 -19.91 33.73
C GLU A 86 -2.15 -19.21 35.07
N TYR A 87 -2.61 -17.98 35.18
CA TYR A 87 -2.51 -17.20 36.40
C TYR A 87 -3.34 -17.84 37.52
N LYS A 88 -2.73 -18.02 38.69
CA LYS A 88 -3.36 -18.65 39.87
C LYS A 88 -3.26 -17.78 41.13
N GLY A 89 -2.98 -16.49 40.95
CA GLY A 89 -2.90 -15.53 42.04
C GLY A 89 -4.19 -15.45 42.85
N LYS A 90 -4.06 -15.32 44.17
CA LYS A 90 -5.14 -15.03 45.11
C LYS A 90 -4.60 -14.37 46.38
N GLY A 91 -5.42 -13.55 47.03
CA GLY A 91 -5.14 -12.91 48.31
C GLY A 91 -4.62 -11.47 48.20
N ASP A 92 -4.53 -10.79 49.35
CA ASP A 92 -4.23 -9.36 49.43
C ASP A 92 -2.81 -8.97 49.00
N THR A 93 -1.92 -9.94 48.80
CA THR A 93 -0.53 -9.71 48.40
C THR A 93 -0.33 -9.58 46.89
N GLU A 94 -1.39 -9.74 46.09
CA GLU A 94 -1.31 -9.58 44.64
C GLU A 94 -1.07 -8.12 44.26
N PRO A 95 -0.17 -7.85 43.29
CA PRO A 95 0.11 -6.49 42.83
C PRO A 95 -1.05 -5.87 42.05
N VAL A 96 -1.88 -6.72 41.44
CA VAL A 96 -3.08 -6.35 40.68
C VAL A 96 -4.20 -7.37 40.89
N LEU A 97 -5.43 -6.89 40.95
CA LEU A 97 -6.66 -7.67 40.91
C LEU A 97 -7.10 -7.83 39.45
N TRP A 98 -6.97 -9.05 38.92
CA TRP A 98 -7.33 -9.42 37.56
C TRP A 98 -8.51 -10.39 37.53
N TRP A 99 -9.39 -10.19 36.55
CA TRP A 99 -10.57 -11.02 36.27
C TRP A 99 -10.50 -11.54 34.83
N PRO A 100 -10.64 -12.86 34.62
CA PRO A 100 -10.81 -13.39 33.27
C PRO A 100 -12.19 -13.04 32.74
N GLN A 101 -12.27 -12.75 31.45
CA GLN A 101 -13.53 -12.45 30.77
C GLN A 101 -14.23 -13.75 30.41
N THR A 102 -15.38 -13.99 31.05
CA THR A 102 -16.24 -15.15 30.76
C THR A 102 -17.62 -14.76 30.24
N ILE A 103 -17.95 -13.47 30.27
CA ILE A 103 -19.18 -12.87 29.76
C ILE A 103 -18.93 -12.37 28.32
N ARG A 104 -19.79 -12.75 27.38
CA ARG A 104 -19.76 -12.31 25.98
C ARG A 104 -19.98 -10.80 25.90
N ASN A 105 -19.20 -10.12 25.06
CA ASN A 105 -19.28 -8.66 24.84
C ASN A 105 -19.07 -7.77 26.10
N ALA A 106 -18.46 -8.31 27.17
CA ALA A 106 -18.20 -7.55 28.40
C ALA A 106 -16.83 -6.86 28.44
N CYS A 107 -16.03 -6.87 27.37
CA CYS A 107 -14.65 -6.36 27.38
C CYS A 107 -14.53 -4.91 27.88
N GLY A 108 -15.45 -4.01 27.52
CA GLY A 108 -15.49 -2.64 28.02
C GLY A 108 -15.70 -2.54 29.54
N LEU A 109 -16.60 -3.37 30.09
CA LEU A 109 -16.81 -3.47 31.54
C LEU A 109 -15.57 -4.04 32.23
N MET A 110 -14.97 -5.10 31.67
CA MET A 110 -13.77 -5.71 32.22
C MET A 110 -12.62 -4.71 32.30
N GLY A 111 -12.40 -3.96 31.22
CA GLY A 111 -11.42 -2.88 31.19
C GLY A 111 -11.67 -1.83 32.27
N LEU A 112 -12.92 -1.36 32.44
CA LEU A 112 -13.27 -0.40 33.47
C LEU A 112 -13.04 -0.93 34.89
N LEU A 113 -13.44 -2.18 35.17
CA LEU A 113 -13.18 -2.82 36.46
C LEU A 113 -11.68 -2.92 36.72
N HIS A 114 -10.90 -3.34 35.73
CA HIS A 114 -9.43 -3.37 35.82
C HIS A 114 -8.84 -1.98 36.06
N ALA A 115 -9.39 -0.92 35.48
CA ALA A 115 -8.92 0.44 35.68
C ALA A 115 -9.17 0.96 37.10
N VAL A 116 -10.40 0.80 37.63
CA VAL A 116 -10.78 1.40 38.93
C VAL A 116 -10.42 0.54 40.14
N CYS A 117 -10.28 -0.77 39.98
CA CYS A 117 -10.00 -1.69 41.10
C CYS A 117 -8.50 -1.91 41.36
N ASN A 118 -7.62 -1.26 40.60
CA ASN A 118 -6.17 -1.40 40.70
C ASN A 118 -5.47 -0.08 41.00
N GLY A 119 -4.23 -0.19 41.50
CA GLY A 119 -3.38 0.96 41.80
C GLY A 119 -4.03 1.97 42.75
N ASN A 120 -3.73 3.24 42.55
CA ASN A 120 -4.27 4.34 43.36
C ASN A 120 -5.77 4.55 43.12
N ALA A 121 -6.33 4.13 41.98
CA ALA A 121 -7.75 4.30 41.69
C ALA A 121 -8.63 3.54 42.69
N ARG A 122 -8.16 2.39 43.18
CA ARG A 122 -8.84 1.58 44.20
C ARG A 122 -9.13 2.34 45.49
N SER A 123 -8.32 3.35 45.83
CA SER A 123 -8.51 4.14 47.06
C SER A 123 -9.70 5.11 47.00
N PHE A 124 -10.29 5.30 45.82
CA PHE A 124 -11.45 6.17 45.58
C PHE A 124 -12.78 5.40 45.55
N ILE A 125 -12.78 4.10 45.86
CA ILE A 125 -13.99 3.29 45.95
C ILE A 125 -14.61 3.49 47.32
N GLU A 126 -15.89 3.87 47.36
CA GLU A 126 -16.63 4.12 48.59
C GLU A 126 -16.91 2.81 49.34
N GLU A 127 -16.78 2.84 50.67
CA GLU A 127 -17.03 1.68 51.53
C GLU A 127 -18.50 1.22 51.41
N ASP A 128 -18.71 -0.09 51.42
CA ASP A 128 -20.01 -0.76 51.27
C ASP A 128 -20.71 -0.54 49.90
N SER A 129 -20.02 0.07 48.94
CA SER A 129 -20.50 0.15 47.56
C SER A 129 -20.50 -1.19 46.83
N THR A 130 -21.17 -1.25 45.67
CA THR A 130 -21.18 -2.44 44.81
C THR A 130 -19.78 -2.92 44.48
N LEU A 131 -18.85 -2.01 44.12
CA LEU A 131 -17.45 -2.37 43.84
C LEU A 131 -16.68 -2.80 45.07
N ASP A 132 -16.85 -2.14 46.22
CA ASP A 132 -16.17 -2.53 47.45
C ASP A 132 -16.55 -3.97 47.86
N VAL A 133 -17.85 -4.28 47.83
CA VAL A 133 -18.36 -5.63 48.09
C VAL A 133 -17.81 -6.65 47.07
N LEU A 134 -17.75 -6.26 45.79
CA LEU A 134 -17.23 -7.10 44.71
C LEU A 134 -15.75 -7.41 44.89
N ILE A 135 -14.94 -6.41 45.25
CA ILE A 135 -13.50 -6.54 45.51
C ILE A 135 -13.26 -7.44 46.72
N LYS A 136 -13.93 -7.17 47.85
CA LYS A 136 -13.81 -7.97 49.08
C LYS A 136 -14.14 -9.45 48.84
N LYS A 137 -15.13 -9.74 47.98
CA LYS A 137 -15.46 -11.13 47.57
C LYS A 137 -14.45 -11.75 46.60
N SER A 138 -13.80 -10.94 45.76
CA SER A 138 -12.92 -11.41 44.68
C SER A 138 -11.48 -11.71 45.15
N ILE A 139 -10.96 -10.96 46.11
CA ILE A 139 -9.60 -11.11 46.65
C ILE A 139 -9.26 -12.55 47.06
N PRO A 140 -10.06 -13.25 47.89
CA PRO A 140 -9.69 -14.59 48.37
C PRO A 140 -9.83 -15.70 47.31
N LEU A 141 -10.42 -15.39 46.15
CA LEU A 141 -10.74 -16.34 45.09
C LEU A 141 -9.64 -16.40 44.04
N ASP A 142 -9.54 -17.55 43.38
CA ASP A 142 -8.76 -17.70 42.15
C ASP A 142 -9.48 -17.02 40.96
N PRO A 143 -8.81 -16.87 39.79
CA PRO A 143 -9.41 -16.16 38.66
C PRO A 143 -10.76 -16.72 38.17
N HIS A 144 -10.96 -18.05 38.22
CA HIS A 144 -12.25 -18.65 37.86
C HIS A 144 -13.34 -18.32 38.87
N GLY A 145 -13.02 -18.37 40.17
CA GLY A 145 -13.93 -17.94 41.24
C GLY A 145 -14.30 -16.47 41.09
N ARG A 146 -13.33 -15.60 40.75
CA ARG A 146 -13.55 -14.17 40.51
C ARG A 146 -14.52 -13.92 39.35
N ALA A 147 -14.34 -14.59 38.22
CA ALA A 147 -15.26 -14.48 37.09
C ALA A 147 -16.70 -14.89 37.45
N LYS A 148 -16.85 -15.96 38.23
CA LYS A 148 -18.16 -16.41 38.71
C LYS A 148 -18.86 -15.38 39.60
N VAL A 149 -18.11 -14.61 40.40
CA VAL A 149 -18.67 -13.50 41.18
C VAL A 149 -19.20 -12.41 40.25
N LEU A 150 -18.48 -12.06 39.18
CA LEU A 150 -18.98 -11.09 38.18
C LEU A 150 -20.26 -11.58 37.50
N GLU A 151 -20.30 -12.84 37.07
CA GLU A 151 -21.47 -13.45 36.41
C GLU A 151 -22.72 -13.48 37.30
N THR A 152 -22.55 -13.53 38.62
CA THR A 152 -23.65 -13.72 39.59
C THR A 152 -24.02 -12.47 40.38
N THR A 153 -23.41 -11.31 40.08
CA THR A 153 -23.70 -10.04 40.76
C THR A 153 -24.77 -9.24 39.98
N PRO A 154 -26.03 -9.19 40.44
CA PRO A 154 -27.12 -8.57 39.68
C PRO A 154 -26.95 -7.06 39.54
N ASP A 155 -26.47 -6.39 40.59
CA ASP A 155 -26.29 -4.94 40.61
C ASP A 155 -25.30 -4.46 39.54
N LEU A 156 -24.25 -5.25 39.29
CA LEU A 156 -23.28 -5.00 38.24
C LEU A 156 -23.91 -5.13 36.84
N ALA A 157 -24.68 -6.20 36.61
CA ALA A 157 -25.36 -6.42 35.34
C ALA A 157 -26.41 -5.34 35.04
N THR A 158 -27.16 -4.90 36.05
CA THR A 158 -28.15 -3.82 35.93
C THR A 158 -27.46 -2.48 35.64
N ALA A 159 -26.38 -2.15 36.37
CA ALA A 159 -25.62 -0.92 36.12
C ALA A 159 -25.03 -0.88 34.69
N HIS A 160 -24.43 -1.99 34.25
CA HIS A 160 -23.90 -2.12 32.89
C HIS A 160 -24.97 -1.94 31.82
N LYS A 161 -26.09 -2.65 31.94
CA LYS A 161 -27.20 -2.60 30.96
C LYS A 161 -27.75 -1.19 30.81
N GLU A 162 -27.95 -0.48 31.91
CA GLU A 162 -28.43 0.90 31.87
C GLU A 162 -27.44 1.83 31.18
N ALA A 163 -26.14 1.73 31.48
CA ALA A 163 -25.11 2.56 30.85
C ALA A 163 -24.98 2.26 29.35
N ALA A 164 -24.88 0.99 28.97
CA ALA A 164 -24.74 0.57 27.57
C ALA A 164 -25.95 0.94 26.68
N SER A 165 -27.07 1.35 27.28
CA SER A 165 -28.27 1.80 26.55
C SER A 165 -28.34 3.32 26.32
N GLN A 166 -27.35 4.10 26.79
CA GLN A 166 -27.38 5.58 26.83
C GLN A 166 -26.32 6.25 25.93
N GLY A 167 -25.57 5.48 25.13
CA GLY A 167 -24.53 6.02 24.23
C GLY A 167 -25.08 6.86 23.07
N ASP A 168 -24.17 7.54 22.36
CA ASP A 168 -24.52 8.36 21.19
C ASP A 168 -24.91 7.51 19.97
N THR A 169 -24.53 6.22 19.99
CA THR A 169 -24.86 5.25 18.95
C THR A 169 -25.93 4.25 19.39
N PRO A 170 -26.78 3.75 18.47
CA PRO A 170 -27.73 2.70 18.79
C PRO A 170 -27.03 1.44 19.29
N ALA A 171 -27.39 0.99 20.49
CA ALA A 171 -26.85 -0.22 21.09
C ALA A 171 -27.16 -1.47 20.22
N PRO A 172 -26.15 -2.28 19.86
CA PRO A 172 -26.36 -3.54 19.15
C PRO A 172 -26.99 -4.59 20.08
N ALA A 173 -27.40 -5.75 19.53
CA ALA A 173 -27.85 -6.86 20.36
C ALA A 173 -26.69 -7.39 21.20
N ALA A 174 -26.98 -7.96 22.38
CA ALA A 174 -25.95 -8.49 23.27
C ALA A 174 -25.18 -9.68 22.65
N GLU A 175 -25.80 -10.32 21.66
CA GLU A 175 -25.32 -11.49 20.93
C GLU A 175 -24.66 -11.15 19.58
N ASP A 176 -24.62 -9.88 19.18
CA ASP A 176 -23.95 -9.47 17.95
C ASP A 176 -22.43 -9.63 18.07
N ASP A 177 -21.78 -9.98 16.95
CA ASP A 177 -20.32 -10.10 16.89
C ASP A 177 -19.67 -8.71 16.81
N VAL A 178 -18.75 -8.43 17.74
CA VAL A 178 -18.03 -7.17 17.82
C VAL A 178 -16.56 -7.40 17.50
N GLU A 179 -16.06 -6.65 16.53
CA GLU A 179 -14.65 -6.72 16.08
C GLU A 179 -13.70 -5.85 16.92
N LEU A 180 -14.21 -5.10 17.90
CA LEU A 180 -13.45 -4.23 18.79
C LEU A 180 -13.21 -4.87 20.16
N HIS A 181 -12.05 -4.61 20.75
CA HIS A 181 -11.66 -5.13 22.06
C HIS A 181 -11.04 -4.06 22.96
N TYR A 182 -11.26 -4.20 24.27
CA TYR A 182 -10.73 -3.31 25.28
C TYR A 182 -9.57 -3.94 26.05
N VAL A 183 -8.52 -3.16 26.30
CA VAL A 183 -7.40 -3.51 27.17
C VAL A 183 -7.15 -2.35 28.13
N CYS A 184 -6.83 -2.68 29.38
CA CYS A 184 -6.52 -1.71 30.43
C CYS A 184 -5.03 -1.73 30.79
N PHE A 185 -4.44 -0.54 30.92
CA PHE A 185 -3.12 -0.35 31.51
C PHE A 185 -3.23 0.37 32.85
N ALA A 186 -2.70 -0.20 33.92
CA ALA A 186 -2.75 0.38 35.25
C ALA A 186 -1.43 0.17 36.01
N LYS A 187 -1.10 1.11 36.90
CA LYS A 187 0.05 0.97 37.80
C LYS A 187 -0.35 0.11 39.00
N GLY A 188 0.33 -1.00 39.21
CA GLY A 188 0.11 -1.92 40.34
C GLY A 188 0.62 -1.33 41.66
N THR A 189 0.28 -1.98 42.78
CA THR A 189 0.78 -1.59 44.11
C THR A 189 2.28 -1.84 44.27
N ASP A 190 2.89 -2.62 43.37
CA ASP A 190 4.32 -2.89 43.28
C ASP A 190 5.09 -1.82 42.46
N GLY A 191 4.42 -0.78 41.97
CA GLY A 191 5.00 0.24 41.10
C GLY A 191 5.16 -0.20 39.63
N GLY A 192 4.79 -1.45 39.30
CA GLY A 192 4.83 -1.95 37.94
C GLY A 192 3.69 -1.41 37.08
N LEU A 193 3.91 -1.19 35.79
CA LEU A 193 2.86 -1.01 34.79
C LEU A 193 2.35 -2.38 34.35
N TRP A 194 1.04 -2.59 34.47
CA TRP A 194 0.39 -3.86 34.14
C TRP A 194 -0.61 -3.69 32.99
N GLU A 195 -0.54 -4.60 32.02
CA GLU A 195 -1.57 -4.81 31.01
C GLU A 195 -2.58 -5.85 31.52
N LEU A 196 -3.85 -5.45 31.52
CA LEU A 196 -4.96 -6.20 32.05
C LEU A 196 -5.96 -6.42 30.91
N ASP A 197 -5.91 -7.62 30.33
CA ASP A 197 -6.84 -8.12 29.33
C ASP A 197 -7.50 -9.40 29.87
N GLY A 198 -8.82 -9.40 29.97
CA GLY A 198 -9.57 -10.56 30.47
C GLY A 198 -9.53 -11.80 29.58
N ARG A 199 -9.13 -11.67 28.30
CA ARG A 199 -9.07 -12.78 27.34
C ARG A 199 -7.75 -13.57 27.40
N ARG A 200 -6.76 -13.04 28.11
CA ARG A 200 -5.43 -13.66 28.28
C ARG A 200 -5.43 -14.72 29.39
N LYS A 201 -4.32 -15.46 29.52
CA LYS A 201 -4.11 -16.40 30.63
C LYS A 201 -3.81 -15.73 31.97
N GLY A 202 -3.57 -14.42 31.98
CA GLY A 202 -3.27 -13.64 33.18
C GLY A 202 -2.89 -12.19 32.87
N PRO A 203 -2.68 -11.37 33.92
CA PRO A 203 -2.16 -10.00 33.78
C PRO A 203 -0.68 -10.01 33.36
N ILE A 204 -0.26 -9.05 32.53
CA ILE A 204 1.12 -8.95 32.02
C ILE A 204 1.82 -7.73 32.62
N ARG A 205 2.97 -7.94 33.27
CA ARG A 205 3.83 -6.85 33.75
C ARG A 205 4.66 -6.31 32.59
N ARG A 206 4.54 -5.02 32.27
CA ARG A 206 5.22 -4.38 31.13
C ARG A 206 6.52 -3.67 31.52
N GLY A 207 6.67 -3.26 32.78
CA GLY A 207 7.89 -2.63 33.30
C GLY A 207 7.61 -1.86 34.59
N ASP A 208 8.59 -1.12 35.10
CA ASP A 208 8.46 -0.34 36.34
C ASP A 208 8.27 1.16 36.05
N LEU A 209 7.38 1.81 36.80
CA LEU A 209 7.15 3.26 36.77
C LEU A 209 7.59 3.91 38.08
N GLU A 210 8.34 5.00 37.99
CA GLU A 210 8.77 5.79 39.15
C GLU A 210 7.58 6.46 39.84
N ASP A 211 7.71 6.87 41.11
CA ASP A 211 6.59 7.41 41.89
C ASP A 211 5.95 8.68 41.28
N ASN A 212 6.73 9.48 40.56
CA ASN A 212 6.28 10.66 39.82
C ASN A 212 5.77 10.33 38.40
N GLU A 213 5.91 9.08 37.94
CA GLU A 213 5.46 8.62 36.64
C GLU A 213 4.08 7.95 36.74
N ASP A 214 3.22 8.32 35.82
CA ASP A 214 1.89 7.73 35.64
C ASP A 214 1.78 7.03 34.26
N VAL A 215 0.59 6.50 33.94
CA VAL A 215 0.39 5.71 32.70
C VAL A 215 0.51 6.53 31.42
N LEU A 216 0.38 7.87 31.49
CA LEU A 216 0.52 8.81 30.37
C LEU A 216 1.87 9.56 30.41
N SER A 217 2.79 9.18 31.28
CA SER A 217 4.17 9.67 31.24
C SER A 217 4.89 9.15 29.98
N PRO A 218 5.96 9.81 29.50
CA PRO A 218 6.70 9.30 28.34
C PRO A 218 7.15 7.84 28.49
N LYS A 219 7.57 7.44 29.70
CA LYS A 219 7.95 6.06 30.03
C LYS A 219 6.73 5.14 30.14
N GLY A 220 5.63 5.60 30.74
CA GLY A 220 4.35 4.88 30.78
C GLY A 220 3.80 4.57 29.38
N LEU A 221 3.81 5.55 28.50
CA LEU A 221 3.43 5.39 27.09
C LEU A 221 4.38 4.43 26.37
N ALA A 222 5.70 4.60 26.52
CA ALA A 222 6.71 3.75 25.88
C ALA A 222 6.65 2.28 26.33
N LEU A 223 6.40 2.03 27.62
CA LEU A 223 6.25 0.68 28.18
C LEU A 223 4.88 0.07 27.85
N GLY A 224 3.85 0.90 27.72
CA GLY A 224 2.48 0.51 27.40
C GLY A 224 2.13 0.69 25.92
N ILE A 225 1.21 1.60 25.64
CA ILE A 225 0.52 1.69 24.35
C ILE A 225 1.36 2.20 23.18
N ALA A 226 2.37 3.05 23.41
CA ALA A 226 3.16 3.65 22.32
C ALA A 226 4.01 2.63 21.58
N ARG A 227 4.49 1.58 22.27
CA ARG A 227 5.15 0.44 21.64
C ARG A 227 4.23 -0.28 20.65
N TRP A 228 2.95 -0.33 20.95
CA TRP A 228 1.93 -1.00 20.15
C TRP A 228 1.39 -0.12 19.00
N LEU A 229 1.13 1.17 19.22
CA LEU A 229 0.52 2.08 18.23
C LEU A 229 1.49 2.89 17.38
N LEU A 230 2.64 3.31 17.94
CA LEU A 230 3.46 4.37 17.34
C LEU A 230 4.70 3.86 16.62
N GLY A 231 4.85 2.53 16.47
CA GLY A 231 5.77 1.93 15.51
C GLY A 231 7.23 2.37 15.65
N GLY A 232 7.70 2.60 16.88
CA GLY A 232 9.11 2.91 17.16
C GLY A 232 10.00 1.67 17.23
N GLY A 233 9.49 0.48 16.87
CA GLY A 233 10.29 -0.72 16.85
C GLY A 233 11.27 -0.71 15.67
N ARG A 234 12.35 -1.48 15.82
CA ARG A 234 13.38 -1.59 14.78
C ARG A 234 12.78 -2.16 13.50
N GLU A 235 13.25 -1.65 12.37
CA GLU A 235 12.97 -2.25 11.06
C GLU A 235 14.11 -3.19 10.70
N HIS A 236 13.77 -4.44 10.43
CA HIS A 236 14.69 -5.46 9.96
C HIS A 236 14.34 -5.82 8.51
N VAL A 237 15.35 -5.98 7.66
CA VAL A 237 15.16 -6.42 6.27
C VAL A 237 15.85 -7.76 6.08
N GLY A 238 15.09 -8.76 5.63
CA GLY A 238 15.57 -10.13 5.42
C GLY A 238 15.33 -10.63 4.00
N LEU A 239 16.21 -11.51 3.53
CA LEU A 239 16.01 -12.27 2.29
C LEU A 239 15.57 -13.70 2.64
N ILE A 240 14.60 -14.26 1.92
CA ILE A 240 14.22 -15.67 2.01
C ILE A 240 14.74 -16.39 0.76
N LEU A 241 15.67 -17.33 0.95
CA LEU A 241 16.24 -18.18 -0.09
C LEU A 241 15.90 -19.66 0.13
N GLY A 242 16.06 -20.46 -0.92
CA GLY A 242 15.76 -21.90 -0.93
C GLY A 242 15.20 -22.37 -2.26
N ASN A 243 15.25 -23.68 -2.50
CA ASN A 243 14.81 -24.28 -3.77
C ASN A 243 13.35 -23.96 -4.14
N ASP A 244 13.02 -24.14 -5.41
CA ASP A 244 11.64 -24.04 -5.87
C ASP A 244 10.75 -25.05 -5.13
N ALA A 245 9.54 -24.59 -4.81
CA ALA A 245 8.57 -25.30 -3.97
C ALA A 245 9.02 -25.60 -2.53
N SER A 246 10.09 -25.00 -1.98
CA SER A 246 10.45 -25.19 -0.56
C SER A 246 9.49 -24.54 0.45
N GLY A 247 8.55 -23.72 -0.04
CA GLY A 247 7.49 -23.09 0.77
C GLY A 247 7.79 -21.68 1.27
N LYS A 248 8.71 -20.96 0.61
CA LYS A 248 9.09 -19.57 0.94
C LYS A 248 7.93 -18.58 0.90
N THR A 249 7.22 -18.54 -0.22
CA THR A 249 6.05 -17.67 -0.41
C THR A 249 4.94 -18.02 0.57
N THR A 250 4.71 -19.32 0.80
CA THR A 250 3.75 -19.80 1.78
C THR A 250 4.14 -19.38 3.21
N PHE A 251 5.42 -19.44 3.56
CA PHE A 251 5.94 -19.01 4.86
C PHE A 251 5.73 -17.50 5.04
N LEU A 252 6.09 -16.70 4.04
CA LEU A 252 5.89 -15.25 4.04
C LEU A 252 4.41 -14.86 4.17
N TYR A 253 3.54 -15.46 3.37
CA TYR A 253 2.10 -15.18 3.37
C TYR A 253 1.40 -15.67 4.62
N ARG A 254 1.85 -16.80 5.17
CA ARG A 254 1.37 -17.25 6.48
C ARG A 254 1.66 -16.22 7.55
N LEU A 255 2.90 -15.68 7.60
CA LEU A 255 3.27 -14.66 8.56
C LEU A 255 2.51 -13.35 8.35
N LYS A 256 2.28 -12.94 7.10
CA LYS A 256 1.62 -11.67 6.78
C LYS A 256 0.11 -11.68 6.96
N PHE A 257 -0.58 -12.73 6.51
CA PHE A 257 -2.05 -12.79 6.45
C PHE A 257 -2.66 -13.68 7.52
N GLY A 258 -1.88 -14.52 8.20
CA GLY A 258 -2.38 -15.45 9.22
C GLY A 258 -3.10 -16.68 8.68
N GLU A 259 -3.44 -16.74 7.38
CA GLU A 259 -4.22 -17.83 6.77
C GLU A 259 -3.44 -18.64 5.71
N ALA A 260 -3.98 -19.81 5.35
CA ALA A 260 -3.43 -20.66 4.30
C ALA A 260 -3.79 -20.08 2.94
N VAL A 261 -2.83 -19.45 2.26
CA VAL A 261 -3.04 -18.90 0.93
C VAL A 261 -2.40 -19.80 -0.12
N GLN A 262 -3.13 -20.11 -1.19
CA GLN A 262 -2.56 -20.78 -2.35
C GLN A 262 -1.61 -19.82 -3.09
N ALA A 263 -0.31 -20.04 -2.91
CA ALA A 263 0.73 -19.26 -3.57
C ALA A 263 0.99 -19.77 -5.00
N LEU A 264 1.08 -18.85 -5.96
CA LEU A 264 1.72 -19.15 -7.24
C LEU A 264 3.25 -19.18 -7.05
N PRO A 265 3.99 -20.00 -7.83
CA PRO A 265 5.44 -20.00 -7.75
C PRO A 265 6.05 -18.61 -8.01
N THR A 266 6.90 -18.12 -7.10
CA THR A 266 7.59 -16.83 -7.25
C THR A 266 8.54 -16.84 -8.44
N ILE A 267 8.27 -15.97 -9.42
CA ILE A 267 9.05 -15.82 -10.65
C ILE A 267 10.34 -15.02 -10.41
N GLY A 268 10.34 -14.13 -9.42
CA GLY A 268 11.41 -13.16 -9.18
C GLY A 268 11.45 -12.83 -7.70
N PHE A 269 10.68 -11.84 -7.28
CA PHE A 269 10.62 -11.43 -5.88
C PHE A 269 9.17 -11.24 -5.44
N ASN A 270 8.87 -11.67 -4.23
CA ASN A 270 7.68 -11.29 -3.49
C ASN A 270 8.17 -10.69 -2.18
N VAL A 271 7.66 -9.53 -1.80
CA VAL A 271 8.18 -8.80 -0.65
C VAL A 271 7.03 -8.35 0.21
N GLU A 272 7.10 -8.67 1.49
CA GLU A 272 6.07 -8.29 2.44
C GLU A 272 6.71 -7.80 3.74
N THR A 273 6.15 -6.73 4.29
CA THR A 273 6.49 -6.24 5.62
C THR A 273 5.53 -6.85 6.63
N ILE A 274 6.07 -7.63 7.57
CA ILE A 274 5.34 -8.22 8.68
C ILE A 274 5.43 -7.26 9.85
N ASP A 275 4.27 -6.84 10.35
CA ASP A 275 4.15 -5.97 11.51
C ASP A 275 4.17 -6.85 12.76
N HIS A 276 5.13 -6.59 13.66
CA HIS A 276 5.17 -7.24 14.96
C HIS A 276 4.34 -6.43 15.98
N PRO A 277 3.61 -7.07 16.90
CA PRO A 277 2.88 -6.37 17.96
C PRO A 277 3.73 -5.57 18.95
N ASP A 278 5.05 -5.67 18.85
CA ASP A 278 5.99 -4.89 19.67
C ASP A 278 6.41 -3.58 18.96
N GLY A 279 5.79 -3.28 17.82
CA GLY A 279 6.09 -2.11 16.98
C GLY A 279 7.26 -2.31 16.01
N GLU A 280 7.98 -3.44 16.07
CA GLU A 280 9.03 -3.79 15.11
C GLU A 280 8.44 -4.24 13.78
N LYS A 281 9.17 -4.00 12.70
CA LYS A 281 8.75 -4.41 11.35
C LYS A 281 9.82 -5.27 10.72
N VAL A 282 9.41 -6.37 10.11
CA VAL A 282 10.32 -7.23 9.35
C VAL A 282 9.88 -7.27 7.91
N THR A 283 10.67 -6.66 7.03
CA THR A 283 10.45 -6.72 5.57
C THR A 283 11.21 -7.91 5.00
N LEU A 284 10.50 -8.92 4.54
CA LEU A 284 11.08 -10.13 3.97
C LEU A 284 10.93 -10.15 2.45
N TRP A 285 12.04 -10.37 1.76
CA TRP A 285 12.11 -10.56 0.32
C TRP A 285 12.18 -12.06 0.00
N ASP A 286 11.05 -12.66 -0.36
CA ASP A 286 10.98 -14.00 -0.95
C ASP A 286 11.53 -13.98 -2.37
N VAL A 287 12.69 -14.60 -2.55
CA VAL A 287 13.33 -14.74 -3.85
C VAL A 287 12.90 -16.05 -4.49
N GLY A 288 12.46 -16.02 -5.74
CA GLY A 288 12.11 -17.23 -6.48
C GLY A 288 13.27 -18.24 -6.51
N GLY A 289 12.93 -19.53 -6.46
CA GLY A 289 13.91 -20.61 -6.31
C GLY A 289 14.60 -21.06 -7.60
N CYS A 290 14.33 -20.41 -8.74
CA CYS A 290 14.82 -20.84 -10.05
C CYS A 290 16.22 -20.27 -10.37
N ASP A 291 17.07 -21.07 -11.03
CA ASP A 291 18.45 -20.70 -11.39
C ASP A 291 18.58 -19.35 -12.07
N ALA A 292 17.66 -19.03 -12.98
CA ALA A 292 17.82 -17.90 -13.87
C ALA A 292 17.80 -16.56 -13.10
N ILE A 293 17.09 -16.49 -11.97
CA ILE A 293 16.93 -15.27 -11.16
C ILE A 293 17.88 -15.18 -9.98
N ARG A 294 18.62 -16.26 -9.65
CA ARG A 294 19.62 -16.28 -8.57
C ARG A 294 20.68 -15.18 -8.67
N PRO A 295 21.22 -14.84 -9.87
CA PRO A 295 22.20 -13.74 -9.99
C PRO A 295 21.64 -12.37 -9.62
N LEU A 296 20.32 -12.19 -9.62
CA LEU A 296 19.70 -10.92 -9.28
C LEU A 296 19.76 -10.61 -7.78
N ILE A 297 19.96 -11.62 -6.93
CA ILE A 297 20.01 -11.48 -5.45
C ILE A 297 21.03 -10.45 -5.00
N ARG A 298 22.15 -10.33 -5.73
CA ARG A 298 23.21 -9.35 -5.45
C ARG A 298 22.70 -7.90 -5.40
N HIS A 299 21.64 -7.58 -6.13
CA HIS A 299 21.04 -6.24 -6.13
C HIS A 299 20.24 -5.94 -4.86
N TYR A 300 19.96 -6.97 -4.05
CA TYR A 300 19.17 -6.89 -2.81
C TYR A 300 19.96 -7.38 -1.61
N MET A 301 21.27 -7.57 -1.72
CA MET A 301 22.12 -7.91 -0.59
C MET A 301 22.82 -6.63 -0.12
N THR A 302 22.62 -6.26 1.14
CA THR A 302 23.25 -5.09 1.78
C THR A 302 23.65 -5.47 3.20
N GLN A 303 24.59 -4.74 3.79
CA GLN A 303 25.22 -5.09 5.09
C GLN A 303 24.25 -5.22 6.27
N ASP A 304 23.10 -4.56 6.20
CA ASP A 304 22.03 -4.50 7.20
C ASP A 304 21.02 -5.65 7.08
N ARG A 305 21.18 -6.53 6.08
CA ARG A 305 20.24 -7.62 5.83
C ARG A 305 20.63 -8.92 6.54
N PHE A 306 19.61 -9.72 6.82
CA PHE A 306 19.77 -11.10 7.25
C PHE A 306 19.20 -12.08 6.20
N LEU A 307 19.60 -13.33 6.30
CA LEU A 307 19.19 -14.39 5.37
C LEU A 307 18.39 -15.47 6.10
N ILE A 308 17.20 -15.82 5.60
CA ILE A 308 16.47 -17.03 5.96
C ILE A 308 16.61 -18.04 4.82
N PHE A 309 17.24 -19.18 5.06
CA PHE A 309 17.31 -20.28 4.12
C PHE A 309 16.29 -21.37 4.48
N ILE A 310 15.37 -21.66 3.55
CA ILE A 310 14.30 -22.65 3.74
C ILE A 310 14.60 -23.90 2.95
N GLN A 311 14.94 -24.98 3.68
CA GLN A 311 15.11 -26.32 3.13
C GLN A 311 13.79 -27.09 3.20
N SER A 312 13.37 -27.71 2.09
CA SER A 312 12.22 -28.62 2.10
C SER A 312 12.62 -29.98 2.65
N CYS A 313 11.88 -30.51 3.62
CA CYS A 313 12.06 -31.87 4.12
C CYS A 313 11.63 -32.96 3.12
N THR A 314 10.86 -32.59 2.09
CA THR A 314 10.46 -33.51 1.02
C THR A 314 11.46 -33.59 -0.13
N ASP A 315 12.52 -32.78 -0.12
CA ASP A 315 13.58 -32.85 -1.13
C ASP A 315 14.54 -33.98 -0.74
N THR A 316 14.18 -35.22 -1.10
CA THR A 316 14.98 -36.41 -0.80
C THR A 316 15.88 -36.85 -1.96
N ASP A 317 15.67 -36.29 -3.15
CA ASP A 317 16.49 -36.53 -4.33
C ASP A 317 17.90 -35.91 -4.14
N PRO A 318 18.99 -36.71 -4.22
CA PRO A 318 20.35 -36.22 -4.03
C PRO A 318 20.70 -35.00 -4.87
N ASP A 319 20.25 -34.93 -6.13
CA ASP A 319 20.57 -33.82 -7.02
C ASP A 319 19.88 -32.53 -6.57
N ARG A 320 18.63 -32.63 -6.08
CA ARG A 320 17.91 -31.49 -5.49
C ARG A 320 18.54 -31.00 -4.20
N VAL A 321 19.03 -31.94 -3.37
CA VAL A 321 19.71 -31.58 -2.12
C VAL A 321 21.02 -30.87 -2.42
N GLU A 322 21.86 -31.40 -3.31
CA GLU A 322 23.12 -30.75 -3.70
C GLU A 322 22.85 -29.35 -4.27
N PHE A 323 21.85 -29.23 -5.13
CA PHE A 323 21.42 -27.95 -5.68
C PHE A 323 20.95 -26.95 -4.62
N SER A 324 20.34 -27.43 -3.53
CA SER A 324 19.99 -26.60 -2.37
C SER A 324 21.24 -26.12 -1.63
N LEU A 325 22.22 -27.00 -1.44
CA LEU A 325 23.49 -26.69 -0.77
C LEU A 325 24.32 -25.68 -1.59
N GLU A 326 24.38 -25.83 -2.92
CA GLU A 326 24.98 -24.83 -3.81
C GLU A 326 24.31 -23.46 -3.65
N TYR A 327 22.99 -23.42 -3.52
CA TYR A 327 22.26 -22.16 -3.32
C TYR A 327 22.56 -21.52 -1.96
N LEU A 328 22.62 -22.33 -0.90
CA LEU A 328 23.03 -21.87 0.43
C LEU A 328 24.47 -21.31 0.40
N ARG A 329 25.39 -22.02 -0.25
CA ARG A 329 26.79 -21.61 -0.46
C ARG A 329 26.88 -20.27 -1.19
N MET A 330 26.08 -20.11 -2.25
CA MET A 330 26.01 -18.85 -2.98
C MET A 330 25.51 -17.71 -2.08
N GLY A 331 24.43 -17.92 -1.32
CA GLY A 331 23.89 -16.93 -0.39
C GLY A 331 24.90 -16.51 0.67
N MET A 332 25.61 -17.45 1.29
CA MET A 332 26.64 -17.15 2.29
C MET A 332 27.84 -16.40 1.71
N ASN A 333 28.29 -16.73 0.50
CA ASN A 333 29.36 -15.96 -0.15
C ASN A 333 28.95 -14.52 -0.45
N MET A 334 27.70 -14.31 -0.89
CA MET A 334 27.16 -12.96 -1.07
C MET A 334 27.07 -12.20 0.27
N MET A 335 26.64 -12.85 1.35
CA MET A 335 26.62 -12.21 2.68
C MET A 335 28.01 -11.68 3.07
N LEU A 336 29.07 -12.46 2.81
CA LEU A 336 30.45 -12.03 3.05
C LEU A 336 30.89 -10.86 2.17
N GLU A 337 30.57 -10.90 0.87
CA GLU A 337 30.93 -9.85 -0.09
C GLU A 337 30.29 -8.49 0.26
N TYR A 338 29.05 -8.50 0.71
CA TYR A 338 28.26 -7.30 1.02
C TYR A 338 28.24 -6.92 2.52
N GLY A 339 28.98 -7.65 3.37
CA GLY A 339 29.15 -7.33 4.79
C GLY A 339 27.98 -7.70 5.71
N ALA A 340 27.03 -8.52 5.23
CA ALA A 340 25.90 -9.00 6.01
C ALA A 340 26.31 -10.20 6.90
N LYS A 341 25.71 -10.35 8.08
CA LYS A 341 26.22 -11.28 9.12
C LYS A 341 25.29 -12.43 9.50
N HIS A 342 23.98 -12.19 9.57
CA HIS A 342 23.05 -13.14 10.20
C HIS A 342 22.39 -14.08 9.17
N VAL A 343 22.52 -15.39 9.39
CA VAL A 343 21.92 -16.45 8.55
C VAL A 343 21.11 -17.40 9.43
N PHE A 344 19.86 -17.63 9.06
CA PHE A 344 18.95 -18.56 9.73
C PHE A 344 18.55 -19.67 8.78
N ILE A 345 18.61 -20.92 9.22
CA ILE A 345 18.27 -22.09 8.40
C ILE A 345 17.09 -22.82 9.03
N ILE A 346 16.03 -23.05 8.26
CA ILE A 346 14.80 -23.72 8.72
C ILE A 346 14.45 -24.90 7.80
N PHE A 347 13.77 -25.90 8.38
CA PHE A 347 13.37 -27.14 7.70
C PHE A 347 11.85 -27.23 7.59
N ASN A 348 11.30 -26.90 6.42
CA ASN A 348 9.87 -26.78 6.18
C ASN A 348 9.25 -28.06 5.60
N LYS A 349 7.92 -28.17 5.66
CA LYS A 349 7.10 -29.30 5.21
C LYS A 349 7.30 -30.59 6.01
N GLN A 350 7.57 -30.45 7.31
CA GLN A 350 7.66 -31.61 8.20
C GLN A 350 6.31 -32.31 8.40
N ASP A 351 5.20 -31.62 8.10
CA ASP A 351 3.83 -32.16 8.11
C ASP A 351 3.57 -33.21 7.01
N LEU A 352 4.38 -33.21 5.95
CA LEU A 352 4.27 -34.20 4.86
C LEU A 352 5.05 -35.50 5.16
N LEU A 353 5.76 -35.55 6.29
CA LEU A 353 6.49 -36.73 6.75
C LEU A 353 5.72 -37.40 7.89
N SER A 354 5.75 -38.74 7.90
CA SER A 354 5.25 -39.52 9.04
C SER A 354 6.05 -39.22 10.32
N ASP A 355 5.45 -39.46 11.49
CA ASP A 355 6.11 -39.21 12.77
C ASP A 355 7.40 -40.03 12.98
N GLU A 356 7.50 -41.19 12.32
CA GLU A 356 8.68 -42.07 12.36
C GLU A 356 9.80 -41.57 11.43
N GLU A 357 9.45 -41.07 10.23
CA GLU A 357 10.43 -40.61 9.23
C GLU A 357 10.97 -39.21 9.53
N ARG A 358 10.13 -38.34 10.10
CA ARG A 358 10.44 -36.92 10.33
C ARG A 358 11.78 -36.69 11.06
N PRO A 359 12.07 -37.33 12.20
CA PRO A 359 13.31 -37.09 12.94
C PRO A 359 14.54 -37.53 12.15
N LYS A 360 14.43 -38.62 11.38
CA LYS A 360 15.53 -39.17 10.58
C LYS A 360 15.86 -38.24 9.41
N THR A 361 14.85 -37.85 8.63
CA THR A 361 15.03 -36.97 7.46
C THR A 361 15.58 -35.60 7.84
N VAL A 362 15.06 -34.99 8.91
CA VAL A 362 15.57 -33.69 9.41
C VAL A 362 17.02 -33.82 9.85
N LYS A 363 17.38 -34.88 10.58
CA LYS A 363 18.75 -35.14 11.01
C LYS A 363 19.72 -35.34 9.85
N ASP A 364 19.32 -36.07 8.81
CA ASP A 364 20.14 -36.32 7.64
C ASP A 364 20.40 -35.03 6.85
N LEU A 365 19.36 -34.21 6.62
CA LEU A 365 19.49 -32.90 5.96
C LEU A 365 20.33 -31.93 6.79
N LYS A 366 20.12 -31.89 8.10
CA LYS A 366 20.89 -31.06 9.04
C LYS A 366 22.37 -31.38 8.99
N THR A 367 22.74 -32.67 8.98
CA THR A 367 24.14 -33.10 8.89
C THR A 367 24.82 -32.60 7.60
N LYS A 368 24.10 -32.62 6.48
CA LYS A 368 24.63 -32.12 5.19
C LYS A 368 24.82 -30.60 5.21
N ILE A 369 23.84 -29.87 5.75
CA ILE A 369 23.93 -28.40 5.89
C ILE A 369 25.06 -28.02 6.86
N GLU A 370 25.21 -28.72 7.99
CA GLU A 370 26.29 -28.50 8.96
C GLU A 370 27.68 -28.65 8.33
N ALA A 371 27.86 -29.61 7.41
CA ALA A 371 29.09 -29.75 6.65
C ALA A 371 29.34 -28.55 5.71
N GLU A 372 28.28 -28.02 5.10
CA GLU A 372 28.34 -26.90 4.15
C GLU A 372 28.61 -25.55 4.82
N ILE A 373 28.08 -25.31 6.02
CA ILE A 373 28.26 -24.04 6.75
C ILE A 373 29.60 -23.95 7.49
N LYS A 374 30.27 -25.08 7.74
CA LYS A 374 31.51 -25.14 8.52
C LYS A 374 32.60 -24.15 8.07
N PRO A 375 32.86 -23.90 6.77
CA PRO A 375 33.84 -22.92 6.32
C PRO A 375 33.48 -21.45 6.64
N TYR A 376 32.23 -21.19 7.02
CA TYR A 376 31.68 -19.84 7.23
C TYR A 376 31.44 -19.53 8.71
N ALA A 377 31.54 -20.52 9.61
CA ALA A 377 31.17 -20.40 11.02
C ALA A 377 31.91 -19.29 11.78
N ASP A 378 33.16 -19.00 11.42
CA ASP A 378 33.95 -17.92 12.04
C ASP A 378 33.65 -16.52 11.44
N LYS A 379 32.91 -16.46 10.33
CA LYS A 379 32.70 -15.25 9.53
C LYS A 379 31.25 -14.76 9.53
N LEU A 380 30.29 -15.68 9.68
CA LEU A 380 28.86 -15.41 9.68
C LEU A 380 28.22 -15.93 10.98
N ASP A 381 27.21 -15.22 11.47
CA ASP A 381 26.36 -15.69 12.57
C ASP A 381 25.26 -16.60 12.01
N ILE A 382 25.54 -17.90 11.96
CA ILE A 382 24.67 -18.91 11.35
C ILE A 382 23.93 -19.68 12.45
N LYS A 383 22.60 -19.67 12.39
CA LYS A 383 21.72 -20.36 13.34
C LYS A 383 20.78 -21.33 12.63
N ILE A 384 20.87 -22.61 12.97
CA ILE A 384 19.91 -23.63 12.53
C ILE A 384 18.74 -23.66 13.51
N LEU A 385 17.54 -23.34 13.02
CA LEU A 385 16.29 -23.30 13.78
C LEU A 385 15.54 -24.63 13.62
N ASP A 386 15.97 -25.61 14.41
CA ASP A 386 15.41 -26.96 14.46
C ASP A 386 14.06 -26.94 15.19
N THR A 387 12.99 -26.70 14.43
CA THR A 387 11.62 -26.52 14.93
C THR A 387 10.74 -27.71 14.54
N PRO A 388 10.49 -28.68 15.45
CA PRO A 388 9.75 -29.89 15.14
C PRO A 388 8.32 -29.58 14.67
N GLY A 389 7.91 -30.18 13.55
CA GLY A 389 6.58 -30.00 12.99
C GLY A 389 6.37 -28.68 12.24
N LEU A 390 7.45 -27.97 11.87
CA LEU A 390 7.36 -26.74 11.08
C LEU A 390 6.60 -26.98 9.77
N SER A 391 5.51 -26.23 9.60
CA SER A 391 4.72 -26.19 8.38
C SER A 391 4.29 -24.77 8.06
N ALA A 392 4.88 -24.20 7.01
CA ALA A 392 4.46 -22.93 6.45
C ALA A 392 2.98 -22.95 6.01
N LEU A 393 2.51 -24.09 5.48
CA LEU A 393 1.15 -24.20 4.96
C LEU A 393 0.10 -24.14 6.06
N TRP A 394 0.37 -24.69 7.25
CA TRP A 394 -0.57 -24.69 8.38
C TRP A 394 -0.25 -23.62 9.44
N GLY A 395 0.92 -22.97 9.35
CA GLY A 395 1.39 -21.98 10.32
C GLY A 395 2.04 -22.58 11.57
N CYS A 396 2.11 -23.90 11.68
CA CYS A 396 2.78 -24.58 12.78
C CYS A 396 4.24 -24.13 12.90
N GLN A 397 4.63 -23.58 14.05
CA GLN A 397 5.98 -23.10 14.37
C GLN A 397 6.50 -21.90 13.52
N ALA A 398 5.73 -21.39 12.55
CA ALA A 398 6.21 -20.33 11.65
C ALA A 398 6.47 -19.01 12.40
N TYR A 399 5.58 -18.62 13.31
CA TYR A 399 5.75 -17.45 14.16
C TYR A 399 6.89 -17.63 15.19
N ASN A 400 7.03 -18.83 15.74
CA ASN A 400 8.13 -19.16 16.67
C ASN A 400 9.50 -19.00 16.01
N VAL A 401 9.63 -19.42 14.75
CA VAL A 401 10.83 -19.17 13.94
C VAL A 401 11.12 -17.67 13.84
N MET A 402 10.10 -16.86 13.53
CA MET A 402 10.28 -15.40 13.40
C MET A 402 10.63 -14.73 14.73
N ASP A 403 10.03 -15.15 15.83
CA ASP A 403 10.38 -14.65 17.16
C ASP A 403 11.84 -14.96 17.51
N GLU A 404 12.32 -16.14 17.17
CA GLU A 404 13.71 -16.53 17.45
C GLU A 404 14.71 -15.75 16.57
N ILE A 405 14.36 -15.49 15.31
CA ILE A 405 15.12 -14.61 14.41
C ILE A 405 15.20 -13.21 15.03
N ARG A 406 14.06 -12.63 15.41
CA ARG A 406 13.97 -11.30 16.00
C ARG A 406 14.80 -11.16 17.27
N LYS A 407 14.67 -12.10 18.21
CA LYS A 407 15.49 -12.15 19.44
C LYS A 407 16.99 -12.17 19.15
N THR A 408 17.40 -12.82 18.06
CA THR A 408 18.80 -12.90 17.64
C THR A 408 19.28 -11.58 17.02
N LEU A 409 18.43 -10.91 16.23
CA LEU A 409 18.73 -9.63 15.60
C LEU A 409 18.70 -8.43 16.58
N THR A 410 18.09 -8.60 17.76
CA THR A 410 17.96 -7.57 18.78
C THR A 410 19.23 -7.52 19.66
N PRO A 411 20.06 -6.46 19.61
CA PRO A 411 21.26 -6.39 20.45
C PRO A 411 20.93 -6.29 21.94
N LYS A 412 21.67 -7.03 22.78
CA LYS A 412 21.46 -7.12 24.23
C LYS A 412 21.73 -5.84 25.05
N ASN A 413 22.37 -4.82 24.48
CA ASN A 413 22.73 -3.55 25.16
C ASN A 413 22.65 -2.35 24.21
N ALA A 414 21.46 -1.95 23.78
CA ALA A 414 21.28 -0.81 22.87
C ALA A 414 20.43 0.30 23.52
N ALA A 415 20.83 0.74 24.70
CA ALA A 415 20.22 1.89 25.38
C ALA A 415 20.88 3.24 25.03
N ASN A 416 22.00 3.29 24.29
CA ASN A 416 22.81 4.51 24.25
C ASN A 416 23.23 5.04 22.86
N ASP A 417 22.67 4.58 21.75
CA ASP A 417 23.20 4.99 20.44
C ASP A 417 22.17 5.40 19.40
N THR A 418 21.20 6.24 19.80
CA THR A 418 20.28 6.86 18.81
C THR A 418 19.88 8.28 19.15
N LYS A 419 20.61 8.92 20.07
CA LYS A 419 20.46 10.35 20.37
C LYS A 419 21.69 11.15 19.93
N ALA A 420 22.88 10.55 20.00
CA ALA A 420 24.15 11.21 19.65
C ALA A 420 24.42 11.32 18.14
N GLU A 421 23.89 10.42 17.30
CA GLU A 421 24.04 10.52 15.82
C GLU A 421 23.00 11.44 15.17
N ILE A 422 21.83 11.63 15.79
CA ILE A 422 20.81 12.57 15.29
C ILE A 422 21.22 14.03 15.57
N GLU A 423 22.01 14.27 16.63
CA GLU A 423 22.53 15.60 16.98
C GLU A 423 23.69 16.09 16.09
N LEU A 424 24.20 15.27 15.16
CA LEU A 424 25.24 15.69 14.22
C LEU A 424 24.71 16.14 12.84
N ARG A 425 23.40 16.38 12.70
CA ARG A 425 22.84 17.14 11.56
C ARG A 425 23.00 18.62 11.85
N GLU A 426 23.80 19.32 11.05
CA GLU A 426 23.82 20.79 10.98
C GLU A 426 22.38 21.30 11.05
N LYS A 427 22.01 22.02 12.13
CA LYS A 427 20.68 22.63 12.24
C LYS A 427 20.50 23.53 11.01
N GLY A 428 19.64 23.10 10.10
CA GLY A 428 19.27 23.89 8.93
C GLY A 428 18.66 25.24 9.35
N PRO A 429 18.50 26.17 8.41
CA PRO A 429 17.87 27.46 8.69
C PRO A 429 16.49 27.26 9.33
N SER A 430 16.16 28.12 10.31
CA SER A 430 14.85 28.06 10.98
C SER A 430 13.72 28.36 10.00
N GLU A 431 12.51 27.90 10.31
CA GLU A 431 11.34 28.16 9.44
C GLU A 431 11.09 29.66 9.23
N GLU A 432 11.32 30.47 10.28
CA GLU A 432 11.19 31.92 10.21
C GLU A 432 12.24 32.56 9.30
N GLU A 433 13.48 32.08 9.32
CA GLU A 433 14.53 32.52 8.37
C GLU A 433 14.16 32.19 6.93
N LEU A 434 13.58 31.01 6.68
CA LEU A 434 13.14 30.60 5.35
C LEU A 434 11.98 31.47 4.86
N ARG A 435 10.99 31.75 5.71
CA ARG A 435 9.86 32.66 5.40
C ARG A 435 10.33 34.08 5.08
N ASN A 436 11.32 34.59 5.80
CA ASN A 436 11.90 35.90 5.51
C ASN A 436 12.63 35.93 4.17
N LYS A 437 13.37 34.87 3.82
CA LYS A 437 13.99 34.74 2.48
C LYS A 437 12.94 34.75 1.36
N ILE A 438 11.80 34.08 1.55
CA ILE A 438 10.70 34.06 0.58
C ILE A 438 10.14 35.47 0.37
N ARG A 439 9.88 36.20 1.46
CA ARG A 439 9.35 37.58 1.38
C ARG A 439 10.28 38.49 0.59
N THR A 440 11.58 38.46 0.88
CA THR A 440 12.57 39.28 0.16
C THR A 440 12.66 38.89 -1.32
N ALA A 441 12.81 37.59 -1.62
CA ALA A 441 12.93 37.11 -2.98
C ALA A 441 11.66 37.36 -3.82
N ASN A 442 10.47 37.31 -3.20
CA ASN A 442 9.22 37.62 -3.86
C ASN A 442 9.06 39.12 -4.12
N ALA A 443 9.44 39.99 -3.18
CA ALA A 443 9.36 41.44 -3.33
C ALA A 443 10.25 41.97 -4.47
N GLU A 444 11.40 41.33 -4.70
CA GLU A 444 12.33 41.65 -5.78
C GLU A 444 11.96 40.96 -7.12
N SER A 445 10.94 40.11 -7.12
CA SER A 445 10.56 39.31 -8.29
C SER A 445 9.63 40.05 -9.24
N ALA A 446 9.85 39.87 -10.55
CA ALA A 446 8.89 40.30 -11.56
C ALA A 446 7.57 39.51 -11.46
N ASN A 447 6.46 40.07 -11.97
CA ASN A 447 5.19 39.34 -12.10
C ASN A 447 5.37 38.08 -12.98
N ALA A 448 4.45 37.10 -12.87
CA ALA A 448 4.65 35.80 -13.52
C ALA A 448 4.81 35.91 -15.04
N SER A 449 4.02 36.76 -15.71
CA SER A 449 4.08 36.91 -17.17
C SER A 449 5.44 37.44 -17.66
N THR A 450 5.97 38.47 -17.00
CA THR A 450 7.27 39.07 -17.32
C THR A 450 8.39 38.09 -17.01
N PHE A 451 8.35 37.43 -15.85
CA PHE A 451 9.32 36.41 -15.48
C PHE A 451 9.38 35.27 -16.49
N TRP A 452 8.23 34.72 -16.88
CA TRP A 452 8.15 33.61 -17.83
C TRP A 452 8.73 33.97 -19.18
N LYS A 453 8.40 35.16 -19.69
CA LYS A 453 8.96 35.66 -20.95
C LYS A 453 10.48 35.81 -20.86
N SER A 454 11.00 36.43 -19.81
CA SER A 454 12.44 36.59 -19.62
C SER A 454 13.18 35.25 -19.47
N PHE A 455 12.57 34.25 -18.82
CA PHE A 455 13.12 32.89 -18.75
C PHE A 455 13.20 32.23 -20.12
N LEU A 456 12.11 32.31 -20.92
CA LEU A 456 12.07 31.77 -22.27
C LEU A 456 13.06 32.47 -23.21
N ASP A 457 13.16 33.80 -23.13
CA ASP A 457 14.07 34.59 -23.97
C ASP A 457 15.53 34.51 -23.49
N GLY A 458 15.78 34.02 -22.27
CA GLY A 458 17.11 33.90 -21.68
C GLY A 458 17.70 35.23 -21.17
N THR A 459 16.83 36.19 -20.86
CA THR A 459 17.19 37.57 -20.46
C THR A 459 17.09 37.81 -18.95
N LEU A 460 17.01 36.76 -18.13
CA LEU A 460 16.91 36.86 -16.67
C LEU A 460 18.13 37.58 -16.06
N GLU A 461 17.87 38.54 -15.17
CA GLU A 461 18.89 39.36 -14.52
C GLU A 461 19.65 38.60 -13.41
N ALA A 462 18.95 37.77 -12.64
CA ALA A 462 19.48 36.96 -11.54
C ALA A 462 19.07 35.48 -11.65
N TRP A 463 19.86 34.60 -11.03
CA TRP A 463 19.62 33.15 -10.97
C TRP A 463 20.02 32.57 -9.62
N ASP A 464 19.08 32.57 -8.68
CA ASP A 464 19.22 32.02 -7.34
C ASP A 464 18.31 30.79 -7.13
N HIS A 465 18.29 30.24 -5.92
CA HIS A 465 17.47 29.06 -5.59
C HIS A 465 15.97 29.34 -5.78
N TYR A 466 15.48 30.52 -5.37
CA TYR A 466 14.08 30.91 -5.54
C TYR A 466 13.70 30.97 -7.03
N THR A 467 14.55 31.59 -7.85
CA THR A 467 14.37 31.70 -9.30
C THR A 467 14.41 30.34 -9.99
N HIS A 468 15.30 29.44 -9.55
CA HIS A 468 15.39 28.08 -10.07
C HIS A 468 14.11 27.29 -9.79
N LEU A 469 13.61 27.31 -8.55
CA LEU A 469 12.36 26.65 -8.18
C LEU A 469 11.16 27.27 -8.93
N ARG A 470 11.13 28.59 -9.10
CA ARG A 470 10.07 29.29 -9.87
C ARG A 470 10.05 28.87 -11.32
N ALA A 471 11.22 28.83 -11.97
CA ALA A 471 11.36 28.35 -13.34
C ALA A 471 10.92 26.88 -13.46
N GLY A 472 11.31 26.04 -12.49
CA GLY A 472 10.87 24.64 -12.40
C GLY A 472 9.36 24.50 -12.33
N PHE A 473 8.70 25.25 -11.42
CA PHE A 473 7.24 25.28 -11.30
C PHE A 473 6.56 25.72 -12.61
N PHE A 474 7.10 26.74 -13.28
CA PHE A 474 6.49 27.29 -14.50
C PHE A 474 6.59 26.33 -15.70
N VAL A 475 7.73 25.64 -15.83
CA VAL A 475 7.93 24.58 -16.82
C VAL A 475 7.03 23.38 -16.51
N MET A 476 6.92 22.99 -15.25
CA MET A 476 6.02 21.92 -14.82
C MET A 476 4.55 22.27 -15.14
N HIS A 477 4.10 23.48 -14.81
CA HIS A 477 2.76 23.96 -15.15
C HIS A 477 2.52 23.98 -16.67
N ASP A 478 3.51 24.38 -17.47
CA ASP A 478 3.42 24.32 -18.94
C ASP A 478 3.24 22.88 -19.42
N CYS A 479 4.12 21.99 -18.96
CA CYS A 479 4.16 20.60 -19.39
C CYS A 479 2.90 19.83 -18.98
N PHE A 480 2.37 20.05 -17.78
CA PHE A 480 1.12 19.46 -17.32
C PHE A 480 -0.08 19.93 -18.17
N GLY A 481 -0.09 21.20 -18.59
CA GLY A 481 -1.08 21.71 -19.54
C GLY A 481 -1.02 21.00 -20.90
N ARG A 482 0.14 20.50 -21.30
CA ARG A 482 0.35 19.68 -22.51
C ARG A 482 0.15 18.17 -22.27
N GLY A 483 -0.20 17.75 -21.06
CA GLY A 483 -0.42 16.34 -20.71
C GLY A 483 0.86 15.52 -20.48
N LEU A 484 2.00 16.16 -20.29
CA LEU A 484 3.29 15.51 -20.04
C LEU A 484 3.48 15.23 -18.54
N GLY A 485 4.03 14.06 -18.19
CA GLY A 485 4.32 13.70 -16.80
C GLY A 485 5.55 14.43 -16.22
N LEU A 486 5.79 14.27 -14.92
CA LEU A 486 6.87 14.93 -14.19
C LEU A 486 8.26 14.67 -14.81
N LEU A 487 8.51 13.46 -15.30
CA LEU A 487 9.80 13.10 -15.89
C LEU A 487 10.03 13.80 -17.23
N GLU A 488 9.00 13.89 -18.06
CA GLU A 488 9.03 14.69 -19.29
C GLU A 488 9.19 16.19 -18.97
N CYS A 489 8.58 16.67 -17.89
CA CYS A 489 8.80 18.04 -17.39
C CYS A 489 10.27 18.28 -17.04
N ALA A 490 10.92 17.31 -16.39
CA ALA A 490 12.33 17.40 -16.03
C ALA A 490 13.24 17.43 -17.27
N ASP A 491 12.94 16.62 -18.29
CA ASP A 491 13.68 16.64 -19.55
C ASP A 491 13.53 17.99 -20.28
N GLU A 492 12.32 18.56 -20.30
CA GLU A 492 12.05 19.89 -20.85
C GLU A 492 12.76 21.00 -20.04
N PHE A 493 12.71 20.94 -18.71
CA PHE A 493 13.40 21.91 -17.87
C PHE A 493 14.91 21.84 -18.07
N MET A 494 15.48 20.65 -18.17
CA MET A 494 16.89 20.43 -18.50
C MET A 494 17.28 21.01 -19.87
N LYS A 495 16.42 20.92 -20.90
CA LYS A 495 16.65 21.59 -22.20
C LYS A 495 16.73 23.11 -22.02
N HIS A 496 15.82 23.69 -21.25
CA HIS A 496 15.87 25.12 -20.94
C HIS A 496 17.14 25.50 -20.18
N LEU A 497 17.52 24.73 -19.15
CA LEU A 497 18.74 24.96 -18.37
C LEU A 497 20.02 24.88 -19.21
N ASN A 498 20.09 23.91 -20.13
CA ASN A 498 21.21 23.77 -21.06
C ASN A 498 21.31 24.97 -22.00
N ARG A 499 20.19 25.41 -22.58
CA ARG A 499 20.14 26.61 -23.44
C ARG A 499 20.58 27.86 -22.68
N LEU A 500 20.11 28.05 -21.46
CA LEU A 500 20.51 29.19 -20.61
C LEU A 500 22.02 29.16 -20.31
N ARG A 501 22.56 27.96 -20.03
CA ARG A 501 24.00 27.75 -19.83
C ARG A 501 24.82 28.02 -21.09
N GLU A 502 24.36 27.64 -22.27
CA GLU A 502 25.03 27.96 -23.53
C GLU A 502 25.08 29.48 -23.78
N GLY A 503 24.03 30.20 -23.40
CA GLY A 503 23.98 31.66 -23.51
C GLY A 503 24.91 32.38 -22.51
N ILE A 504 24.87 32.01 -21.23
CA ILE A 504 25.65 32.67 -20.16
C ILE A 504 26.25 31.62 -19.20
N PRO A 505 27.37 30.96 -19.57
CA PRO A 505 27.92 29.83 -18.81
C PRO A 505 28.29 30.16 -17.36
N GLU A 506 28.74 31.39 -17.09
CA GLU A 506 29.16 31.79 -15.75
C GLU A 506 28.00 31.88 -14.76
N ARG A 507 26.79 32.20 -15.24
CA ARG A 507 25.58 32.37 -14.42
C ARG A 507 24.86 31.04 -14.16
N PHE A 508 24.87 30.10 -15.12
CA PHE A 508 24.14 28.83 -15.05
C PHE A 508 25.07 27.61 -14.90
N ARG A 509 25.99 27.66 -13.93
CA ARG A 509 26.93 26.56 -13.65
C ARG A 509 26.23 25.36 -13.02
N ASN A 510 26.66 24.14 -13.36
CA ASN A 510 26.21 22.89 -12.73
C ASN A 510 24.68 22.63 -12.76
N THR A 511 23.96 23.23 -13.70
CA THR A 511 22.48 23.12 -13.79
C THR A 511 21.98 21.82 -14.39
N ALA A 512 22.83 21.04 -15.08
CA ALA A 512 22.44 19.80 -15.74
C ALA A 512 22.69 18.58 -14.84
N HIS A 513 21.63 18.16 -14.12
CA HIS A 513 21.63 16.97 -13.26
C HIS A 513 20.22 16.37 -13.16
N LYS A 514 19.99 15.21 -13.81
CA LYS A 514 18.65 14.64 -13.97
C LYS A 514 17.97 14.26 -12.64
N THR A 515 18.63 13.51 -11.74
CA THR A 515 18.04 13.19 -10.42
C THR A 515 17.73 14.44 -9.59
N MET A 516 18.65 15.40 -9.49
CA MET A 516 18.44 16.65 -8.75
C MET A 516 17.28 17.47 -9.31
N THR A 517 17.16 17.57 -10.64
CA THR A 517 16.05 18.27 -11.29
C THR A 517 14.71 17.60 -10.97
N ILE A 518 14.63 16.28 -11.08
CA ILE A 518 13.40 15.52 -10.76
C ILE A 518 13.06 15.67 -9.28
N PHE A 519 14.05 15.60 -8.39
CA PHE A 519 13.87 15.81 -6.96
C PHE A 519 13.18 17.15 -6.67
N TRP A 520 13.71 18.26 -7.19
CA TRP A 520 13.13 19.58 -6.94
C TRP A 520 11.76 19.76 -7.58
N LEU A 521 11.55 19.26 -8.81
CA LEU A 521 10.23 19.30 -9.43
C LEU A 521 9.20 18.48 -8.64
N HIS A 522 9.59 17.33 -8.09
CA HIS A 522 8.73 16.51 -7.24
C HIS A 522 8.38 17.23 -5.93
N GLN A 523 9.35 17.85 -5.25
CA GLN A 523 9.09 18.60 -4.02
C GLN A 523 8.14 19.78 -4.25
N ILE A 524 8.34 20.52 -5.35
CA ILE A 524 7.43 21.61 -5.76
C ILE A 524 6.03 21.06 -6.07
N GLN A 525 5.93 19.93 -6.77
CA GLN A 525 4.65 19.30 -7.08
C GLN A 525 3.87 18.93 -5.82
N VAL A 526 4.54 18.29 -4.85
CA VAL A 526 3.93 17.94 -3.55
C VAL A 526 3.42 19.19 -2.84
N ALA A 527 4.25 20.23 -2.71
CA ALA A 527 3.85 21.47 -2.07
C ALA A 527 2.67 22.17 -2.77
N ALA A 528 2.64 22.16 -4.11
CA ALA A 528 1.54 22.74 -4.87
C ALA A 528 0.21 21.99 -4.66
N ILE A 529 0.26 20.65 -4.54
CA ILE A 529 -0.91 19.83 -4.25
C ILE A 529 -1.40 20.03 -2.82
N GLU A 530 -0.49 20.10 -1.86
CA GLU A 530 -0.83 20.41 -0.47
C GLU A 530 -1.45 21.80 -0.36
N TYR A 531 -0.88 22.81 -1.04
CA TYR A 531 -1.44 24.15 -1.08
C TYR A 531 -2.85 24.17 -1.69
N GLN A 532 -3.06 23.45 -2.80
CA GLN A 532 -4.37 23.28 -3.42
C GLN A 532 -5.38 22.71 -2.42
N ALA A 533 -5.04 21.60 -1.75
CA ALA A 533 -5.94 20.91 -0.82
C ALA A 533 -6.45 21.80 0.31
N HIS A 534 -5.67 22.80 0.72
CA HIS A 534 -6.03 23.71 1.82
C HIS A 534 -6.63 25.04 1.36
N SER A 535 -6.36 25.48 0.12
CA SER A 535 -6.57 26.88 -0.27
C SER A 535 -7.31 27.10 -1.59
N LEU A 536 -7.41 26.09 -2.48
CA LEU A 536 -7.93 26.28 -3.84
C LEU A 536 -8.73 25.08 -4.37
N ASP A 537 -9.81 25.37 -5.11
CA ASP A 537 -10.59 24.33 -5.83
C ASP A 537 -9.89 23.79 -7.09
N LYS A 538 -8.82 24.46 -7.55
CA LYS A 538 -8.07 24.13 -8.78
C LYS A 538 -6.58 24.12 -8.51
N PHE A 539 -5.83 23.38 -9.33
CA PHE A 539 -4.37 23.39 -9.21
C PHE A 539 -3.81 24.82 -9.33
N PRO A 540 -2.79 25.19 -8.53
CA PRO A 540 -2.32 26.57 -8.45
C PRO A 540 -1.74 27.05 -9.79
N SER A 541 -2.06 28.30 -10.13
CA SER A 541 -1.54 28.98 -11.31
C SER A 541 -0.11 29.47 -11.10
N ARG A 542 0.51 29.99 -12.16
CA ARG A 542 1.85 30.60 -12.10
C ARG A 542 1.94 31.81 -11.15
N GLU A 543 0.83 32.50 -10.89
CA GLU A 543 0.80 33.65 -9.97
C GLU A 543 0.84 33.19 -8.50
N ASP A 544 0.34 31.99 -8.21
CA ASP A 544 0.24 31.44 -6.85
C ASP A 544 1.58 30.90 -6.32
N TYR A 545 2.65 30.94 -7.12
CA TYR A 545 3.95 30.36 -6.76
C TYR A 545 4.50 30.86 -5.42
N ALA A 546 4.37 32.17 -5.16
CA ALA A 546 4.85 32.76 -3.91
C ALA A 546 4.13 32.16 -2.69
N ASP A 547 2.83 31.96 -2.81
CA ASP A 547 1.99 31.41 -1.75
C ASP A 547 2.27 29.91 -1.50
N ILE A 548 2.51 29.14 -2.57
CA ILE A 548 2.93 27.72 -2.48
C ILE A 548 4.24 27.58 -1.69
N VAL A 549 5.25 28.38 -2.05
CA VAL A 549 6.55 28.32 -1.35
C VAL A 549 6.42 28.88 0.07
N PHE A 550 5.53 29.85 0.29
CA PHE A 550 5.23 30.36 1.63
C PHE A 550 4.50 29.32 2.50
N SER A 551 3.61 28.49 1.96
CA SER A 551 3.01 27.38 2.72
C SER A 551 4.00 26.25 2.98
N ALA A 552 5.00 26.07 2.11
CA ALA A 552 6.03 25.03 2.21
C ALA A 552 7.47 25.62 2.31
N PRO A 553 7.80 26.33 3.40
CA PRO A 553 9.07 27.08 3.50
C PRO A 553 10.31 26.21 3.44
N HIS A 554 10.21 24.92 3.77
CA HIS A 554 11.30 23.94 3.67
C HIS A 554 11.88 23.81 2.24
N LEU A 555 11.11 24.13 1.19
CA LEU A 555 11.60 24.16 -0.19
C LEU A 555 12.76 25.14 -0.39
N MET A 556 12.82 26.21 0.41
CA MET A 556 13.90 27.20 0.36
C MET A 556 15.19 26.75 1.05
N ASN A 557 15.19 25.59 1.70
CA ASN A 557 16.42 24.96 2.17
C ASN A 557 17.10 24.22 1.01
N SER A 558 18.11 24.83 0.39
CA SER A 558 18.89 24.20 -0.70
C SER A 558 19.59 22.89 -0.30
N GLY A 559 19.69 22.59 1.00
CA GLY A 559 20.23 21.34 1.54
C GLY A 559 19.19 20.23 1.74
N LEU A 560 17.92 20.44 1.41
CA LEU A 560 16.81 19.50 1.66
C LEU A 560 17.06 18.08 1.12
N TRP A 561 17.77 17.95 0.00
CA TRP A 561 18.11 16.65 -0.59
C TRP A 561 18.91 15.74 0.34
N ARG A 562 19.64 16.28 1.35
CA ARG A 562 20.46 15.52 2.30
C ARG A 562 19.65 14.61 3.22
N THR A 563 18.35 14.87 3.33
CA THR A 563 17.45 14.00 4.07
C THR A 563 17.11 12.75 3.27
N TYR A 564 17.23 12.79 1.94
CA TYR A 564 16.78 11.75 1.01
C TYR A 564 17.93 11.01 0.33
N TYR A 565 19.01 11.71 0.00
CA TYR A 565 20.13 11.16 -0.75
C TYR A 565 21.46 11.24 0.01
N SER A 566 22.24 10.17 -0.05
CA SER A 566 23.67 10.22 0.28
C SER A 566 24.43 11.04 -0.75
N LYS A 567 25.60 11.58 -0.35
CA LYS A 567 26.49 12.29 -1.27
C LYS A 567 27.02 11.36 -2.36
N ASP A 568 27.32 10.12 -2.02
CA ASP A 568 27.93 9.16 -2.94
C ASP A 568 26.98 8.80 -4.08
N LEU A 569 25.70 8.57 -3.78
CA LEU A 569 24.69 8.31 -4.80
C LEU A 569 24.41 9.56 -5.64
N LEU A 570 24.08 10.68 -4.99
CA LEU A 570 23.56 11.86 -5.71
C LEU A 570 24.60 12.45 -6.67
N PHE A 571 25.87 12.51 -6.28
CA PHE A 571 26.93 13.06 -7.12
C PHE A 571 27.59 12.03 -8.06
N SER A 572 27.04 10.82 -8.15
CA SER A 572 27.47 9.82 -9.12
C SER A 572 27.15 10.24 -10.56
N GLN A 573 27.94 9.76 -11.53
CA GLN A 573 27.65 9.98 -12.96
C GLN A 573 26.31 9.35 -13.38
N LEU A 574 25.89 8.28 -12.70
CA LEU A 574 24.61 7.61 -12.92
C LEU A 574 23.43 8.53 -12.60
N ALA A 575 23.39 9.08 -11.37
CA ALA A 575 22.34 9.99 -10.92
C ALA A 575 22.36 11.35 -11.65
N ARG A 576 23.52 11.74 -12.18
CA ARG A 576 23.62 12.94 -13.02
C ARG A 576 22.90 12.77 -14.36
N ASN A 577 23.01 11.60 -14.97
CA ASN A 577 22.51 11.31 -16.32
C ASN A 577 21.11 10.68 -16.33
N ASN A 578 20.68 10.03 -15.24
CA ASN A 578 19.42 9.31 -15.13
C ASN A 578 18.64 9.74 -13.88
N TYR A 579 17.44 9.17 -13.69
CA TYR A 579 16.73 9.27 -12.42
C TYR A 579 17.11 8.10 -11.52
N SER A 580 17.61 8.39 -10.32
CA SER A 580 17.91 7.43 -9.27
C SER A 580 17.03 7.69 -8.06
N LEU A 581 16.53 6.62 -7.45
CA LEU A 581 15.72 6.71 -6.23
C LEU A 581 16.57 7.16 -5.04
N PRO A 582 15.98 7.80 -4.02
CA PRO A 582 16.74 8.15 -2.83
C PRO A 582 17.08 6.93 -1.97
N ASP A 583 18.27 6.95 -1.37
CA ASP A 583 18.86 5.85 -0.59
C ASP A 583 18.78 6.03 0.93
N LEU A 584 18.47 7.24 1.43
CA LEU A 584 18.33 7.49 2.88
C LEU A 584 16.88 7.39 3.36
N GLN A 585 15.93 7.92 2.58
CA GLN A 585 14.49 7.81 2.85
C GLN A 585 13.70 8.03 1.56
N PRO A 586 12.50 7.44 1.40
CA PRO A 586 11.70 7.63 0.20
C PRO A 586 11.22 9.09 0.05
N LEU A 587 10.96 9.53 -1.19
CA LEU A 587 10.33 10.82 -1.44
C LEU A 587 8.90 10.83 -0.88
N PRO A 588 8.36 12.00 -0.50
CA PRO A 588 6.97 12.12 -0.09
C PRO A 588 6.06 11.59 -1.19
N THR A 589 5.23 10.60 -0.86
CA THR A 589 4.16 10.14 -1.74
C THR A 589 3.06 11.19 -1.74
N ILE A 590 2.58 11.57 -2.92
CA ILE A 590 1.35 12.36 -3.05
C ILE A 590 0.22 11.45 -2.57
N LYS A 591 -0.09 11.53 -1.27
CA LYS A 591 -1.23 10.81 -0.69
C LYS A 591 -2.49 11.33 -1.35
N GLN A 592 -3.44 10.45 -1.63
CA GLN A 592 -4.80 10.88 -1.93
C GLN A 592 -5.22 11.81 -0.80
N VAL A 593 -5.52 13.07 -1.12
CA VAL A 593 -6.39 13.86 -0.26
C VAL A 593 -7.62 12.98 -0.11
N THR A 594 -7.91 12.54 1.10
CA THR A 594 -9.16 11.88 1.45
C THR A 594 -10.29 12.88 1.28
N SER A 595 -10.58 13.32 0.06
CA SER A 595 -11.96 13.25 -0.36
C SER A 595 -12.28 11.76 -0.27
N ALA A 596 -13.19 11.38 0.63
CA ALA A 596 -13.79 10.06 0.66
C ALA A 596 -13.89 9.52 -0.77
N PRO A 597 -13.59 8.23 -1.04
CA PRO A 597 -13.61 7.72 -2.39
C PRO A 597 -14.91 8.20 -2.99
N LEU A 598 -14.82 9.11 -3.94
CA LEU A 598 -15.88 9.30 -4.88
C LEU A 598 -15.81 8.02 -5.73
N GLN A 599 -16.27 6.90 -5.14
CA GLN A 599 -17.46 6.30 -5.65
C GLN A 599 -18.54 7.41 -5.72
N GLU A 600 -18.35 8.40 -6.59
CA GLU A 600 -19.40 8.72 -7.52
C GLU A 600 -19.69 7.36 -8.13
N LYS A 601 -20.69 6.68 -7.54
CA LYS A 601 -21.55 5.79 -8.31
C LYS A 601 -21.73 6.52 -9.62
N VAL A 602 -21.11 6.02 -10.68
CA VAL A 602 -21.25 6.55 -12.05
C VAL A 602 -22.72 6.39 -12.40
N THR A 603 -23.50 7.33 -11.94
CA THR A 603 -24.95 7.48 -12.12
C THR A 603 -25.21 8.69 -13.00
N ASN A 604 -24.15 9.23 -13.63
CA ASN A 604 -24.27 10.19 -14.71
C ASN A 604 -24.04 9.50 -16.06
N TYR A 605 -25.06 8.77 -16.54
CA TYR A 605 -25.05 8.13 -17.86
C TYR A 605 -24.86 9.12 -19.02
N VAL A 606 -25.02 10.42 -18.75
CA VAL A 606 -24.82 11.52 -19.69
C VAL A 606 -23.41 11.51 -20.28
N ASP A 607 -22.39 11.24 -19.47
CA ASP A 607 -21.00 11.23 -19.93
C ASP A 607 -20.55 9.88 -20.50
N ARG A 608 -21.32 8.81 -20.29
CA ARG A 608 -20.91 7.45 -20.63
C ARG A 608 -20.57 7.29 -22.12
N LEU A 609 -21.48 7.70 -23.01
CA LEU A 609 -21.29 7.58 -24.46
C LEU A 609 -20.23 8.53 -25.02
N PRO A 610 -20.20 9.84 -24.69
CA PRO A 610 -19.14 10.71 -25.16
C PRO A 610 -17.75 10.31 -24.65
N ARG A 611 -17.64 9.86 -23.39
CA ARG A 611 -16.38 9.33 -22.82
C ARG A 611 -15.91 8.07 -23.55
N PHE A 612 -16.80 7.10 -23.76
CA PHE A 612 -16.48 5.90 -24.53
C PHE A 612 -16.06 6.24 -25.98
N ALA A 613 -16.79 7.16 -26.62
CA ALA A 613 -16.45 7.64 -27.96
C ALA A 613 -15.07 8.32 -28.01
N PHE A 614 -14.69 9.06 -26.97
CA PHE A 614 -13.35 9.62 -26.82
C PHE A 614 -12.28 8.53 -26.80
N SER A 615 -12.44 7.48 -25.99
CA SER A 615 -11.53 6.32 -25.97
C SER A 615 -11.41 5.65 -27.36
N VAL A 616 -12.52 5.49 -28.07
CA VAL A 616 -12.57 4.90 -29.41
C VAL A 616 -11.82 5.75 -30.43
N VAL A 617 -12.01 7.07 -30.41
CA VAL A 617 -11.33 8.00 -31.32
C VAL A 617 -9.83 8.05 -31.02
N GLN A 618 -9.42 8.11 -29.75
CA GLN A 618 -8.01 8.04 -29.37
C GLN A 618 -7.34 6.76 -29.87
N LYS A 619 -7.96 5.59 -29.67
CA LYS A 619 -7.42 4.31 -30.17
C LYS A 619 -7.45 4.23 -31.70
N THR A 620 -8.41 4.87 -32.37
CA THR A 620 -8.43 4.97 -33.84
C THR A 620 -7.23 5.73 -34.39
N LEU A 621 -6.74 6.74 -33.65
CA LEU A 621 -5.57 7.54 -34.04
C LEU A 621 -4.24 6.84 -33.78
N SER A 622 -4.17 5.97 -32.75
CA SER A 622 -2.94 5.24 -32.41
C SER A 622 -2.84 3.85 -33.02
N SER A 623 -3.96 3.21 -33.36
CA SER A 623 -3.99 1.86 -33.92
C SER A 623 -3.63 1.82 -35.40
N LYS A 624 -3.01 0.72 -35.84
CA LYS A 624 -2.77 0.42 -37.26
C LYS A 624 -4.00 -0.14 -37.98
N LEU A 625 -5.08 -0.43 -37.25
CA LEU A 625 -6.32 -0.96 -37.82
C LEU A 625 -7.07 0.09 -38.65
N ARG A 626 -7.86 -0.36 -39.64
CA ARG A 626 -8.76 0.54 -40.38
C ARG A 626 -9.83 1.08 -39.43
N ARG A 627 -10.10 2.39 -39.49
CA ARG A 627 -11.15 3.08 -38.70
C ARG A 627 -12.47 2.31 -38.63
N GLY A 628 -12.98 1.83 -39.76
CA GLY A 628 -14.24 1.09 -39.81
C GLY A 628 -14.24 -0.19 -38.98
N GLY A 629 -13.09 -0.89 -38.91
CA GLY A 629 -12.93 -2.07 -38.05
C GLY A 629 -12.91 -1.70 -36.57
N VAL A 630 -12.18 -0.65 -36.20
CA VAL A 630 -12.12 -0.17 -34.81
C VAL A 630 -13.50 0.24 -34.29
N VAL A 631 -14.25 1.01 -35.10
CA VAL A 631 -15.62 1.44 -34.75
C VAL A 631 -16.56 0.25 -34.62
N LYS A 632 -16.46 -0.75 -35.51
CA LYS A 632 -17.27 -1.97 -35.40
C LYS A 632 -17.03 -2.70 -34.07
N GLN A 633 -15.76 -2.92 -33.71
CA GLN A 633 -15.40 -3.57 -32.43
C GLN A 633 -15.89 -2.77 -31.22
N ALA A 634 -15.81 -1.44 -31.29
CA ALA A 634 -16.33 -0.56 -30.24
C ALA A 634 -17.84 -0.71 -30.02
N LEU A 635 -18.62 -0.76 -31.10
CA LEU A 635 -20.07 -0.91 -31.02
C LEU A 635 -20.47 -2.27 -30.43
N GLU A 636 -19.83 -3.36 -30.87
CA GLU A 636 -20.07 -4.72 -30.36
C GLU A 636 -19.70 -4.85 -28.86
N ALA A 637 -18.57 -4.27 -28.45
CA ALA A 637 -18.13 -4.24 -27.06
C ALA A 637 -19.10 -3.43 -26.18
N LEU A 638 -19.51 -2.24 -26.63
CA LEU A 638 -20.46 -1.39 -25.92
C LEU A 638 -21.83 -2.04 -25.77
N GLN A 639 -22.33 -2.71 -26.82
CA GLN A 639 -23.59 -3.45 -26.77
C GLN A 639 -23.53 -4.56 -25.71
N SER A 640 -22.49 -5.40 -25.77
CA SER A 640 -22.29 -6.51 -24.85
C SER A 640 -22.13 -6.04 -23.40
N SER A 641 -21.35 -4.98 -23.16
CA SER A 641 -21.18 -4.39 -21.83
C SER A 641 -22.47 -3.78 -21.31
N THR A 642 -23.20 -3.04 -22.14
CA THR A 642 -24.50 -2.45 -21.76
C THR A 642 -25.52 -3.53 -21.40
N MET A 643 -25.56 -4.65 -22.13
CA MET A 643 -26.44 -5.78 -21.78
C MET A 643 -26.10 -6.38 -20.42
N ARG A 644 -24.81 -6.57 -20.10
CA ARG A 644 -24.38 -7.09 -18.78
C ARG A 644 -24.65 -6.10 -17.66
N LEU A 645 -24.34 -4.82 -17.85
CA LEU A 645 -24.62 -3.77 -16.88
C LEU A 645 -26.11 -3.66 -16.57
N ARG A 646 -26.97 -3.78 -17.60
CA ARG A 646 -28.43 -3.80 -17.44
C ARG A 646 -28.97 -5.02 -16.70
N ALA A 647 -28.24 -6.13 -16.73
CA ALA A 647 -28.62 -7.32 -15.96
C ALA A 647 -28.43 -7.12 -14.46
N SER A 648 -27.46 -6.30 -14.05
CA SER A 648 -27.22 -5.91 -12.65
C SER A 648 -27.94 -4.63 -12.24
N ASP A 649 -28.17 -3.70 -13.17
CA ASP A 649 -28.73 -2.37 -12.92
C ASP A 649 -29.70 -1.97 -14.04
N SER A 650 -31.00 -2.05 -13.76
CA SER A 650 -32.05 -1.75 -14.74
C SER A 650 -32.16 -0.27 -15.11
N SER A 651 -31.51 0.64 -14.35
CA SER A 651 -31.53 2.08 -14.62
C SER A 651 -30.64 2.49 -15.79
N VAL A 652 -29.70 1.62 -16.20
CA VAL A 652 -28.81 1.84 -17.35
C VAL A 652 -29.63 1.93 -18.65
N PRO A 653 -29.50 3.01 -19.46
CA PRO A 653 -30.20 3.13 -20.73
C PRO A 653 -29.91 1.96 -21.70
N PRO A 654 -30.89 1.57 -22.54
CA PRO A 654 -30.67 0.48 -23.50
C PRO A 654 -29.63 0.90 -24.54
N TYR A 655 -28.87 -0.08 -25.04
CA TYR A 655 -27.93 0.18 -26.13
C TYR A 655 -28.65 0.77 -27.34
N SER A 656 -28.03 1.77 -27.96
CA SER A 656 -28.42 2.27 -29.26
C SER A 656 -27.19 2.51 -30.13
N GLU A 657 -27.18 1.83 -31.29
CA GLU A 657 -26.13 2.01 -32.29
C GLU A 657 -26.09 3.44 -32.81
N THR A 658 -27.25 4.06 -33.06
CA THR A 658 -27.31 5.45 -33.51
C THR A 658 -26.69 6.41 -32.50
N GLN A 659 -27.01 6.24 -31.21
CA GLN A 659 -26.48 7.11 -30.16
C GLN A 659 -24.97 6.95 -29.99
N ALA A 660 -24.47 5.70 -29.99
CA ALA A 660 -23.04 5.42 -29.90
C ALA A 660 -22.27 5.96 -31.11
N TYR A 661 -22.78 5.70 -32.32
CA TYR A 661 -22.14 6.16 -33.56
C TYR A 661 -22.16 7.69 -33.67
N PHE A 662 -23.25 8.35 -33.27
CA PHE A 662 -23.34 9.80 -33.19
C PHE A 662 -22.19 10.39 -32.38
N TRP A 663 -21.99 9.90 -31.15
CA TRP A 663 -20.90 10.38 -30.29
C TRP A 663 -19.52 10.12 -30.87
N ILE A 664 -19.29 8.95 -31.49
CA ILE A 664 -18.03 8.64 -32.17
C ILE A 664 -17.75 9.66 -33.30
N GLN A 665 -18.78 10.04 -34.08
CA GLN A 665 -18.61 11.04 -35.14
C GLN A 665 -18.38 12.45 -34.60
N ILE A 666 -19.12 12.85 -33.57
CA ILE A 666 -18.98 14.18 -32.95
C ILE A 666 -17.59 14.35 -32.34
N ILE A 667 -17.13 13.39 -31.53
CA ILE A 667 -15.79 13.44 -30.93
C ILE A 667 -14.72 13.42 -32.02
N HIS A 668 -14.88 12.62 -33.07
CA HIS A 668 -13.94 12.60 -34.19
C HIS A 668 -13.89 13.96 -34.94
N ALA A 669 -15.04 14.61 -35.16
CA ALA A 669 -15.10 15.93 -35.77
C ALA A 669 -14.46 17.00 -34.87
N TYR A 670 -14.68 16.95 -33.57
CA TYR A 670 -13.99 17.79 -32.59
C TYR A 670 -12.47 17.59 -32.65
N THR A 671 -11.98 16.35 -32.61
CA THR A 671 -10.55 16.06 -32.69
C THR A 671 -9.93 16.57 -34.00
N ARG A 672 -10.59 16.36 -35.14
CA ARG A 672 -10.12 16.91 -36.43
C ARG A 672 -10.09 18.44 -36.46
N SER A 673 -10.95 19.10 -35.70
CA SER A 673 -10.96 20.56 -35.62
C SER A 673 -9.70 21.09 -34.92
N LEU A 674 -9.11 20.30 -34.02
CA LEU A 674 -7.85 20.64 -33.34
C LEU A 674 -6.61 20.41 -34.24
N GLU A 675 -6.64 19.43 -35.13
CA GLU A 675 -5.51 19.11 -36.03
C GLU A 675 -5.22 20.22 -37.07
N VAL A 676 -6.19 21.10 -37.35
CA VAL A 676 -6.06 22.19 -38.32
C VAL A 676 -5.26 23.38 -37.77
N GLU A 677 -5.26 23.61 -36.45
CA GLU A 677 -4.31 24.51 -35.79
C GLU A 677 -2.99 23.75 -35.66
N SER A 678 -1.91 24.22 -36.29
CA SER A 678 -0.60 23.54 -36.37
C SER A 678 0.18 23.42 -35.05
N SER A 679 -0.54 23.35 -33.95
CA SER A 679 -0.08 23.10 -32.61
C SER A 679 -1.20 22.35 -31.89
N GLN A 680 -0.84 21.29 -31.16
CA GLN A 680 -1.58 20.76 -30.01
C GLN A 680 -2.45 19.49 -30.22
N SER A 681 -1.80 18.33 -30.31
CA SER A 681 -2.31 17.09 -29.72
C SER A 681 -2.19 17.15 -28.17
N GLN A 682 -2.78 18.16 -27.52
CA GLN A 682 -2.53 18.46 -26.09
C GLN A 682 -3.56 17.88 -25.11
N PHE A 683 -4.80 17.64 -25.53
CA PHE A 683 -5.86 17.21 -24.62
C PHE A 683 -6.01 15.69 -24.63
N THR A 684 -5.24 15.02 -23.77
CA THR A 684 -5.20 13.54 -23.69
C THR A 684 -6.19 12.95 -22.67
N THR A 685 -7.00 13.78 -22.01
CA THR A 685 -8.00 13.34 -21.02
C THR A 685 -9.40 13.76 -21.43
N TYR A 686 -10.41 12.93 -21.09
CA TYR A 686 -11.80 13.22 -21.42
C TYR A 686 -12.31 14.48 -20.73
N GLU A 687 -11.97 14.73 -19.45
CA GLU A 687 -12.46 15.91 -18.72
C GLU A 687 -11.98 17.23 -19.32
N ALA A 688 -10.72 17.27 -19.77
CA ALA A 688 -10.21 18.42 -20.49
C ALA A 688 -10.89 18.58 -21.85
N PHE A 689 -11.07 17.48 -22.57
CA PHE A 689 -11.75 17.48 -23.87
C PHE A 689 -13.22 17.94 -23.76
N LYS A 690 -13.93 17.44 -22.75
CA LYS A 690 -15.29 17.84 -22.37
C LYS A 690 -15.35 19.34 -22.09
N SER A 691 -14.43 19.86 -21.28
CA SER A 691 -14.38 21.29 -20.95
C SER A 691 -14.06 22.17 -22.17
N LEU A 692 -13.19 21.69 -23.05
CA LEU A 692 -12.78 22.39 -24.26
C LEU A 692 -13.95 22.63 -25.22
N PHE A 693 -14.77 21.59 -25.46
CA PHE A 693 -15.90 21.66 -26.37
C PHE A 693 -17.23 22.01 -25.67
N GLY A 694 -17.25 22.00 -24.33
CA GLY A 694 -18.45 22.25 -23.54
C GLY A 694 -19.46 21.11 -23.65
N ILE A 695 -18.98 19.86 -23.62
CA ILE A 695 -19.81 18.67 -23.82
C ILE A 695 -20.77 18.49 -22.63
N ASN A 696 -22.07 18.40 -22.92
CA ASN A 696 -23.11 18.32 -21.90
C ASN A 696 -24.14 17.19 -22.14
N GLY A 697 -24.03 16.46 -23.25
CA GLY A 697 -24.86 15.30 -23.56
C GLY A 697 -26.08 15.60 -24.43
N ASP A 698 -26.38 16.88 -24.69
CA ASP A 698 -27.56 17.34 -25.42
C ASP A 698 -27.30 17.69 -26.89
N GLU A 699 -26.07 17.54 -27.38
CA GLU A 699 -25.62 17.88 -28.72
C GLU A 699 -26.46 17.21 -29.82
N TRP A 700 -26.97 16.01 -29.54
CA TRP A 700 -27.83 15.27 -30.48
C TRP A 700 -29.13 16.02 -30.83
N LYS A 701 -29.62 16.90 -29.94
CA LYS A 701 -30.90 17.63 -30.14
C LYS A 701 -30.87 18.57 -31.34
N GLU A 702 -29.68 19.01 -31.77
CA GLU A 702 -29.52 19.83 -32.98
C GLU A 702 -29.71 18.99 -34.27
N TYR A 703 -29.39 17.70 -34.22
CA TYR A 703 -29.31 16.84 -35.40
C TYR A 703 -30.49 15.86 -35.50
N TYR A 704 -31.03 15.42 -34.36
CA TYR A 704 -32.10 14.42 -34.30
C TYR A 704 -33.38 14.97 -33.64
N SER A 705 -34.55 14.58 -34.16
CA SER A 705 -35.80 14.61 -33.39
C SER A 705 -35.80 13.53 -32.30
N GLN A 706 -36.54 13.76 -31.23
CA GLN A 706 -36.65 12.78 -30.15
C GLN A 706 -37.25 11.46 -30.64
N SER A 707 -38.24 11.52 -31.53
CA SER A 707 -38.85 10.33 -32.14
C SER A 707 -37.86 9.48 -32.91
N THR A 708 -36.90 10.09 -33.61
CA THR A 708 -35.87 9.35 -34.36
C THR A 708 -34.79 8.83 -33.40
N TRP A 709 -34.31 9.66 -32.47
CA TRP A 709 -33.25 9.34 -31.51
C TRP A 709 -33.59 8.16 -30.59
N GLU A 710 -34.85 8.02 -30.19
CA GLU A 710 -35.33 6.98 -29.27
C GLU A 710 -35.99 5.79 -29.99
N SER A 711 -36.07 5.83 -31.33
CA SER A 711 -36.74 4.81 -32.13
C SER A 711 -36.12 3.42 -31.99
N ILE A 712 -36.93 2.38 -32.22
CA ILE A 712 -36.44 0.99 -32.29
C ILE A 712 -35.39 0.84 -33.39
N ALA A 713 -35.58 1.50 -34.53
CA ALA A 713 -34.61 1.51 -35.62
C ALA A 713 -33.25 2.07 -35.17
N ALA A 714 -33.25 3.17 -34.42
CA ALA A 714 -32.02 3.78 -33.88
C ALA A 714 -31.28 2.85 -32.90
N ARG A 715 -31.97 1.89 -32.28
CA ARG A 715 -31.32 0.90 -31.40
C ARG A 715 -30.58 -0.18 -32.17
N MET A 716 -31.16 -0.61 -33.30
CA MET A 716 -30.71 -1.77 -34.07
C MET A 716 -29.65 -1.45 -35.11
N THR A 717 -29.71 -0.25 -35.69
CA THR A 717 -28.82 0.18 -36.78
C THR A 717 -28.60 1.68 -36.72
N PHE A 718 -27.49 2.18 -37.28
CA PHE A 718 -27.31 3.61 -37.47
C PHE A 718 -28.39 4.24 -38.36
N VAL A 719 -29.11 5.22 -37.82
CA VAL A 719 -30.11 6.04 -38.54
C VAL A 719 -29.52 7.42 -38.76
N ASN A 720 -29.59 7.93 -39.98
CA ASN A 720 -29.12 9.28 -40.30
C ASN A 720 -29.93 10.35 -39.54
N PRO A 721 -29.31 11.50 -39.20
CA PRO A 721 -30.03 12.62 -38.60
C PRO A 721 -31.18 13.12 -39.48
N ASP A 722 -32.30 13.47 -38.86
CA ASP A 722 -33.52 13.95 -39.54
C ASP A 722 -33.72 15.47 -39.47
N LYS A 723 -32.99 16.19 -38.60
CA LYS A 723 -33.01 17.68 -38.57
C LYS A 723 -31.90 18.31 -39.39
N LYS A 724 -30.66 17.86 -39.18
CA LYS A 724 -29.44 18.47 -39.75
C LYS A 724 -28.35 17.42 -39.95
N PRO A 725 -27.57 17.44 -41.04
CA PRO A 725 -26.45 16.52 -41.22
C PRO A 725 -25.35 16.72 -40.17
N LEU A 726 -24.63 15.65 -39.82
CA LEU A 726 -23.52 15.70 -38.89
C LEU A 726 -22.33 16.49 -39.49
N PRO A 727 -21.68 17.36 -38.70
CA PRO A 727 -20.52 18.11 -39.15
C PRO A 727 -19.26 17.25 -39.20
N ASN A 728 -18.32 17.62 -40.07
CA ASN A 728 -16.99 16.99 -40.13
C ASN A 728 -15.92 17.76 -39.34
N ILE A 729 -16.15 19.06 -39.11
CA ILE A 729 -15.28 20.01 -38.40
C ILE A 729 -16.20 21.01 -37.67
N PHE A 730 -15.77 21.50 -36.53
CA PHE A 730 -16.39 22.55 -35.73
C PHE A 730 -15.52 23.80 -35.68
N ASN A 731 -16.14 24.93 -35.31
CA ASN A 731 -15.39 26.14 -35.02
C ASN A 731 -14.47 25.94 -33.82
N LEU A 732 -13.32 26.61 -33.83
CA LEU A 732 -12.35 26.53 -32.76
C LEU A 732 -12.95 27.04 -31.44
N PRO A 733 -12.68 26.36 -30.31
CA PRO A 733 -13.09 26.80 -28.99
C PRO A 733 -12.56 28.19 -28.64
N SER A 734 -13.36 28.97 -27.88
CA SER A 734 -12.95 30.26 -27.32
C SER A 734 -11.72 30.10 -26.41
N GLN A 735 -10.90 31.15 -26.28
CA GLN A 735 -9.74 31.14 -25.39
C GLN A 735 -10.08 30.73 -23.94
N ALA A 736 -11.20 31.21 -23.39
CA ALA A 736 -11.65 30.84 -22.05
C ALA A 736 -11.88 29.32 -21.86
N ARG A 737 -12.36 28.63 -22.91
CA ARG A 737 -12.52 27.16 -22.89
C ARG A 737 -11.18 26.44 -23.03
N LYS A 738 -10.25 26.99 -23.83
CA LYS A 738 -8.87 26.48 -23.92
C LYS A 738 -8.19 26.57 -22.54
N ASP A 739 -8.32 27.70 -21.85
CA ASP A 739 -7.75 27.90 -20.51
C ASP A 739 -8.36 26.95 -19.47
N LEU A 740 -9.70 26.75 -19.50
CA LEU A 740 -10.37 25.78 -18.64
C LEU A 740 -9.91 24.35 -18.91
N ALA A 741 -9.79 23.97 -20.19
CA ALA A 741 -9.31 22.65 -20.58
C ALA A 741 -7.85 22.41 -20.13
N ILE A 742 -6.99 23.41 -20.23
CA ILE A 742 -5.61 23.36 -19.71
C ILE A 742 -5.62 23.15 -18.20
N SER A 743 -6.48 23.86 -17.46
CA SER A 743 -6.63 23.66 -16.01
C SER A 743 -7.06 22.22 -15.67
N GLN A 744 -8.01 21.66 -16.43
CA GLN A 744 -8.41 20.26 -16.26
C GLN A 744 -7.31 19.27 -16.63
N MET A 745 -6.53 19.56 -17.68
CA MET A 745 -5.34 18.75 -18.02
C MET A 745 -4.31 18.76 -16.90
N ILE A 746 -4.06 19.91 -16.29
CA ILE A 746 -3.11 20.05 -15.19
C ILE A 746 -3.61 19.25 -13.98
N ASN A 747 -4.87 19.40 -13.60
CA ASN A 747 -5.48 18.61 -12.53
C ASN A 747 -5.36 17.10 -12.83
N ALA A 748 -5.77 16.67 -14.03
CA ALA A 748 -5.77 15.26 -14.40
C ALA A 748 -4.35 14.68 -14.46
N THR A 749 -3.36 15.40 -14.99
CA THR A 749 -1.96 14.96 -15.03
C THR A 749 -1.35 14.90 -13.63
N ASN A 750 -1.66 15.85 -12.75
CA ASN A 750 -1.26 15.81 -11.34
C ASN A 750 -1.87 14.60 -10.62
N HIS A 751 -3.16 14.35 -10.87
CA HIS A 751 -3.86 13.21 -10.29
C HIS A 751 -3.60 11.90 -11.02
N ARG A 752 -2.99 11.84 -12.22
CA ARG A 752 -2.44 10.57 -12.77
C ARG A 752 -1.41 9.96 -11.82
N SER A 753 -0.78 10.80 -10.99
CA SER A 753 0.09 10.35 -9.92
C SER A 753 -0.64 9.66 -8.75
N ALA A 754 -1.95 9.89 -8.61
CA ALA A 754 -2.80 9.47 -7.49
C ALA A 754 -4.03 8.62 -7.88
N ASN A 755 -4.36 8.56 -9.18
CA ASN A 755 -5.56 7.90 -9.70
C ASN A 755 -5.25 6.40 -9.89
N THR A 756 -5.84 5.59 -9.01
CA THR A 756 -5.63 4.13 -8.93
C THR A 756 -6.67 3.34 -9.73
N ASP A 757 -7.57 4.02 -10.42
CA ASP A 757 -8.77 3.40 -10.96
C ASP A 757 -8.59 2.91 -12.39
N LEU A 758 -9.12 1.71 -12.64
CA LEU A 758 -9.18 1.13 -13.97
C LEU A 758 -10.22 1.87 -14.83
N PRO A 759 -10.03 1.93 -16.15
CA PRO A 759 -11.10 2.36 -17.06
C PRO A 759 -12.39 1.54 -16.86
N PRO A 760 -13.56 2.11 -17.18
CA PRO A 760 -14.81 1.37 -17.14
C PRO A 760 -14.79 0.11 -18.00
N SER A 761 -15.62 -0.88 -17.65
CA SER A 761 -15.56 -2.21 -18.25
C SER A 761 -15.83 -2.21 -19.76
N GLU A 762 -16.68 -1.32 -20.27
CA GLU A 762 -16.86 -1.14 -21.72
C GLU A 762 -15.57 -0.73 -22.45
N ASP A 763 -14.75 0.14 -21.85
CA ASP A 763 -13.48 0.57 -22.44
C ASP A 763 -12.46 -0.57 -22.42
N LEU A 764 -12.38 -1.30 -21.31
CA LEU A 764 -11.49 -2.47 -21.20
C LEU A 764 -11.84 -3.54 -22.22
N ASP A 765 -13.13 -3.84 -22.39
CA ASP A 765 -13.59 -4.83 -23.37
C ASP A 765 -13.35 -4.38 -24.81
N PHE A 766 -13.54 -3.09 -25.09
CA PHE A 766 -13.18 -2.51 -26.38
C PHE A 766 -11.67 -2.64 -26.64
N LEU A 767 -10.82 -2.25 -25.69
CA LEU A 767 -9.36 -2.37 -25.80
C LEU A 767 -8.94 -3.83 -25.99
N ALA A 768 -9.58 -4.77 -25.30
CA ALA A 768 -9.37 -6.20 -25.45
C ALA A 768 -9.66 -6.70 -26.88
N SER A 769 -10.80 -6.32 -27.45
CA SER A 769 -11.14 -6.64 -28.85
C SER A 769 -10.13 -6.05 -29.84
N ILE A 770 -9.68 -4.82 -29.62
CA ILE A 770 -8.65 -4.20 -30.46
C ILE A 770 -7.30 -4.90 -30.32
N LEU A 771 -6.88 -5.26 -29.12
CA LEU A 771 -5.63 -6.01 -28.89
C LEU A 771 -5.65 -7.34 -29.63
N ILE A 772 -6.78 -8.06 -29.62
CA ILE A 772 -6.96 -9.32 -30.36
C ILE A 772 -6.80 -9.10 -31.87
N ASP A 773 -7.40 -8.05 -32.42
CA ASP A 773 -7.28 -7.75 -33.85
C ASP A 773 -5.89 -7.24 -34.24
N GLU A 774 -5.24 -6.46 -33.38
CA GLU A 774 -3.84 -6.05 -33.56
C GLU A 774 -2.89 -7.26 -33.51
N ALA A 775 -3.13 -8.22 -32.61
CA ALA A 775 -2.34 -9.44 -32.51
C ALA A 775 -2.39 -10.29 -33.79
N LYS A 776 -3.55 -10.34 -34.47
CA LYS A 776 -3.70 -11.07 -35.76
C LYS A 776 -2.85 -10.47 -36.88
N LEU A 777 -2.44 -9.20 -36.77
CA LEU A 777 -1.59 -8.53 -37.76
C LEU A 777 -0.10 -8.76 -37.54
N ILE A 778 0.30 -9.38 -36.42
CA ILE A 778 1.71 -9.59 -36.08
C ILE A 778 2.16 -10.93 -36.66
N PRO A 779 3.11 -10.96 -37.61
CA PRO A 779 3.67 -12.22 -38.11
C PRO A 779 4.36 -13.00 -36.99
N GLU A 780 4.25 -14.33 -36.98
CA GLU A 780 4.94 -15.17 -35.99
C GLU A 780 6.46 -14.96 -35.96
N SER A 781 7.05 -14.59 -37.10
CA SER A 781 8.48 -14.27 -37.25
C SER A 781 8.90 -12.94 -36.63
N GLU A 782 7.97 -12.05 -36.27
CA GLU A 782 8.23 -10.68 -35.78
C GLU A 782 7.83 -10.47 -34.31
N LEU A 783 7.63 -11.55 -33.54
CA LEU A 783 7.24 -11.48 -32.13
C LEU A 783 8.41 -10.96 -31.26
N ASN A 784 8.61 -9.64 -31.20
CA ASN A 784 9.78 -8.98 -30.62
C ASN A 784 9.47 -7.97 -29.51
N VAL A 785 8.34 -8.13 -28.80
CA VAL A 785 7.86 -7.26 -27.70
C VAL A 785 7.81 -5.74 -28.02
N ALA A 786 7.77 -5.35 -29.29
CA ALA A 786 7.81 -3.95 -29.73
C ALA A 786 6.50 -3.18 -29.54
N SER A 787 5.37 -3.87 -29.37
CA SER A 787 4.05 -3.28 -29.06
C SER A 787 3.38 -4.03 -27.92
N HIS A 788 2.39 -3.40 -27.26
CA HIS A 788 1.63 -4.05 -26.20
C HIS A 788 0.97 -5.36 -26.67
N ALA A 789 0.31 -5.34 -27.83
CA ALA A 789 -0.27 -6.55 -28.43
C ALA A 789 0.80 -7.64 -28.68
N SER A 790 2.00 -7.27 -29.14
CA SER A 790 3.10 -8.23 -29.33
C SER A 790 3.62 -8.80 -28.01
N LEU A 791 3.71 -7.99 -26.95
CA LEU A 791 4.16 -8.39 -25.62
C LEU A 791 3.18 -9.40 -25.02
N ILE A 792 1.89 -9.07 -25.01
CA ILE A 792 0.85 -9.93 -24.44
C ILE A 792 0.73 -11.24 -25.23
N THR A 793 0.81 -11.18 -26.56
CA THR A 793 0.80 -12.38 -27.42
C THR A 793 2.04 -13.25 -27.19
N PHE A 794 3.23 -12.64 -27.09
CA PHE A 794 4.48 -13.33 -26.77
C PHE A 794 4.38 -14.06 -25.42
N LEU A 795 3.96 -13.34 -24.38
CA LEU A 795 3.83 -13.88 -23.04
C LEU A 795 2.80 -15.01 -22.97
N PHE A 796 1.61 -14.82 -23.57
CA PHE A 796 0.60 -15.86 -23.65
C PHE A 796 1.15 -17.11 -24.34
N ASN A 797 1.64 -16.98 -25.57
CA ASN A 797 2.15 -18.11 -26.35
C ASN A 797 3.28 -18.83 -25.63
N ARG A 798 4.17 -18.10 -24.95
CA ARG A 798 5.31 -18.64 -24.22
C ARG A 798 4.88 -19.38 -22.96
N LEU A 799 3.96 -18.81 -22.18
CA LEU A 799 3.51 -19.38 -20.90
C LEU A 799 2.47 -20.50 -21.08
N THR A 800 1.80 -20.57 -22.24
CA THR A 800 0.88 -21.66 -22.60
C THR A 800 1.52 -22.70 -23.54
N GLN A 801 2.85 -22.69 -23.74
CA GLN A 801 3.52 -23.47 -24.80
C GLN A 801 3.11 -24.94 -24.87
N LYS A 802 2.24 -25.21 -25.86
CA LYS A 802 2.27 -26.37 -26.74
C LYS A 802 3.48 -26.25 -27.68
N THR A 803 4.67 -26.73 -27.29
CA THR A 803 5.80 -26.85 -28.23
C THR A 803 6.02 -28.29 -28.66
N LYS A 804 5.75 -28.57 -29.94
CA LYS A 804 5.92 -29.85 -30.66
C LYS A 804 7.39 -30.30 -30.86
N SER A 805 8.39 -29.77 -30.14
CA SER A 805 9.81 -30.04 -30.47
C SER A 805 10.78 -30.27 -29.30
N ALA A 806 10.32 -30.61 -28.10
CA ALA A 806 11.22 -30.94 -26.99
C ALA A 806 10.98 -32.37 -26.46
N ALA A 807 11.32 -33.36 -27.29
CA ALA A 807 11.32 -34.77 -26.88
C ALA A 807 12.59 -35.19 -26.10
N THR A 808 13.46 -34.26 -25.69
CA THR A 808 14.78 -34.63 -25.10
C THR A 808 15.31 -33.69 -24.02
N SER A 809 14.47 -32.93 -23.31
CA SER A 809 14.92 -32.14 -22.15
C SER A 809 13.97 -32.28 -20.97
N THR A 810 14.53 -32.76 -19.87
CA THR A 810 13.92 -33.08 -18.59
C THR A 810 13.12 -31.93 -17.95
N LYS A 811 12.07 -32.33 -17.23
CA LYS A 811 11.13 -31.57 -16.38
C LYS A 811 11.71 -30.24 -15.82
N ARG A 812 11.40 -29.10 -16.46
CA ARG A 812 11.44 -27.78 -15.82
C ARG A 812 10.00 -27.35 -15.54
N GLY A 813 9.66 -27.10 -14.28
CA GLY A 813 8.30 -26.71 -13.86
C GLY A 813 7.90 -25.32 -14.38
N ASP A 814 6.58 -25.04 -14.40
CA ASP A 814 5.98 -23.80 -14.95
C ASP A 814 6.63 -22.50 -14.41
N ALA A 815 7.08 -22.51 -13.15
CA ALA A 815 7.79 -21.40 -12.50
C ALA A 815 9.11 -21.02 -13.18
N SER A 816 9.84 -22.03 -13.65
CA SER A 816 11.13 -21.85 -14.33
C SER A 816 10.97 -21.23 -15.72
N LEU A 817 9.88 -21.59 -16.42
CA LEU A 817 9.55 -21.02 -17.71
C LEU A 817 9.20 -19.53 -17.60
N ALA A 818 8.42 -19.13 -16.60
CA ALA A 818 8.11 -17.73 -16.38
C ALA A 818 9.33 -16.90 -15.97
N SER A 819 10.19 -17.44 -15.12
CA SER A 819 11.42 -16.76 -14.68
C SER A 819 12.38 -16.53 -15.84
N SER A 820 12.58 -17.56 -16.67
CA SER A 820 13.39 -17.45 -17.89
C SER A 820 12.77 -16.50 -18.92
N THR A 821 11.45 -16.51 -19.07
CA THR A 821 10.71 -15.59 -19.95
C THR A 821 10.89 -14.15 -19.51
N ALA A 822 10.76 -13.86 -18.20
CA ALA A 822 10.95 -12.51 -17.65
C ALA A 822 12.36 -11.99 -17.93
N LEU A 823 13.40 -12.81 -17.72
CA LEU A 823 14.79 -12.42 -17.99
C LEU A 823 15.09 -12.24 -19.48
N GLU A 824 14.44 -13.02 -20.34
CA GLU A 824 14.51 -12.84 -21.78
C GLU A 824 13.97 -11.46 -22.15
N ILE A 825 12.75 -11.12 -21.71
CA ILE A 825 12.12 -9.84 -22.07
C ILE A 825 12.67 -8.62 -21.33
N ALA A 826 13.32 -8.82 -20.19
CA ALA A 826 13.95 -7.75 -19.40
C ALA A 826 15.05 -7.02 -20.18
N LYS A 827 15.65 -7.66 -21.18
CA LYS A 827 16.64 -7.02 -22.07
C LYS A 827 16.07 -5.84 -22.86
N TRP A 828 14.76 -5.86 -23.14
CA TRP A 828 14.08 -4.80 -23.90
C TRP A 828 13.25 -3.88 -23.01
N THR A 829 12.67 -4.40 -21.92
CA THR A 829 11.70 -3.68 -21.09
C THR A 829 12.23 -3.24 -19.72
N GLY A 830 13.34 -3.82 -19.25
CA GLY A 830 13.78 -3.70 -17.86
C GLY A 830 13.16 -4.77 -16.96
N LEU A 831 13.84 -5.08 -15.85
CA LEU A 831 13.49 -6.24 -15.03
C LEU A 831 12.15 -6.08 -14.29
N THR A 832 11.87 -4.92 -13.68
CA THR A 832 10.57 -4.70 -13.01
C THR A 832 9.40 -4.83 -13.98
N GLN A 833 9.53 -4.27 -15.17
CA GLN A 833 8.47 -4.30 -16.18
C GLN A 833 8.20 -5.70 -16.70
N ALA A 834 9.29 -6.44 -17.00
CA ALA A 834 9.22 -7.83 -17.40
C ALA A 834 8.51 -8.69 -16.34
N MET A 835 8.95 -8.55 -15.09
CA MET A 835 8.40 -9.28 -13.95
C MET A 835 6.92 -8.97 -13.74
N PHE A 836 6.53 -7.70 -13.83
CA PHE A 836 5.14 -7.28 -13.71
C PHE A 836 4.23 -7.98 -14.72
N TRP A 837 4.55 -7.88 -16.02
CA TRP A 837 3.68 -8.43 -17.06
C TRP A 837 3.63 -9.95 -17.03
N VAL A 838 4.77 -10.62 -16.78
CA VAL A 838 4.80 -12.09 -16.65
C VAL A 838 3.92 -12.52 -15.46
N GLN A 839 3.97 -11.81 -14.33
CA GLN A 839 3.13 -12.10 -13.17
C GLN A 839 1.64 -11.88 -13.47
N GLN A 840 1.26 -10.78 -14.13
CA GLN A 840 -0.14 -10.53 -14.50
C GLN A 840 -0.71 -11.63 -15.41
N ILE A 841 0.06 -12.07 -16.41
CA ILE A 841 -0.36 -13.15 -17.30
C ILE A 841 -0.47 -14.48 -16.55
N GLN A 842 0.45 -14.79 -15.63
CA GLN A 842 0.35 -16.01 -14.83
C GLN A 842 -0.87 -16.05 -13.93
N VAL A 843 -1.17 -14.94 -13.25
CA VAL A 843 -2.38 -14.83 -12.41
C VAL A 843 -3.63 -15.04 -13.28
N ALA A 844 -3.68 -14.45 -14.47
CA ALA A 844 -4.77 -14.63 -15.42
C ALA A 844 -4.88 -16.06 -15.99
N LEU A 845 -3.77 -16.79 -16.11
CA LEU A 845 -3.73 -18.19 -16.55
C LEU A 845 -4.01 -19.20 -15.41
N ALA A 846 -4.02 -18.75 -14.14
CA ALA A 846 -4.18 -19.62 -13.00
C ALA A 846 -5.52 -20.38 -13.06
N GLY A 847 -5.45 -21.71 -13.22
CA GLY A 847 -6.62 -22.60 -13.23
C GLY A 847 -7.19 -22.94 -14.61
N ARG A 848 -6.70 -22.37 -15.73
CA ARG A 848 -7.15 -22.76 -17.10
C ARG A 848 -6.03 -22.63 -18.14
N LYS A 849 -5.44 -23.75 -18.56
CA LYS A 849 -4.35 -23.79 -19.56
C LYS A 849 -4.81 -24.10 -20.99
N ASP A 850 -6.01 -24.66 -21.16
CA ASP A 850 -6.58 -25.01 -22.46
C ASP A 850 -7.59 -23.94 -22.91
N MET A 851 -7.09 -22.79 -23.37
CA MET A 851 -7.90 -21.73 -23.96
C MET A 851 -7.19 -21.08 -25.14
N SER A 852 -7.96 -20.52 -26.07
CA SER A 852 -7.43 -19.69 -27.15
C SER A 852 -7.00 -18.31 -26.63
N PHE A 853 -6.12 -17.62 -27.37
CA PHE A 853 -5.70 -16.25 -27.04
C PHE A 853 -6.90 -15.30 -26.93
N GLU A 854 -7.88 -15.44 -27.82
CA GLU A 854 -9.09 -14.62 -27.81
C GLU A 854 -9.94 -14.83 -26.55
N GLU A 855 -10.16 -16.09 -26.14
CA GLU A 855 -10.86 -16.41 -24.89
C GLU A 855 -10.12 -15.89 -23.66
N PHE A 856 -8.78 -16.02 -23.66
CA PHE A 856 -7.92 -15.54 -22.58
C PHE A 856 -8.04 -14.03 -22.37
N ILE A 857 -7.92 -13.25 -23.46
CA ILE A 857 -7.98 -11.77 -23.39
C ILE A 857 -9.40 -11.29 -23.06
N LYS A 858 -10.45 -11.90 -23.64
CA LYS A 858 -11.84 -11.55 -23.29
C LYS A 858 -12.19 -11.87 -21.84
N GLY A 859 -11.60 -12.93 -21.27
CA GLY A 859 -11.76 -13.27 -19.85
C GLY A 859 -10.98 -12.35 -18.90
N ASN A 860 -9.99 -11.62 -19.41
CA ASN A 860 -9.06 -10.80 -18.65
C ASN A 860 -8.82 -9.44 -19.32
N SER A 861 -9.90 -8.70 -19.61
CA SER A 861 -9.83 -7.47 -20.43
C SER A 861 -8.93 -6.37 -19.84
N VAL A 862 -8.68 -6.41 -18.54
CA VAL A 862 -7.71 -5.55 -17.84
C VAL A 862 -6.31 -5.64 -18.44
N LEU A 863 -5.89 -6.82 -18.96
CA LEU A 863 -4.58 -7.00 -19.58
C LEU A 863 -4.40 -6.19 -20.88
N ALA A 864 -5.50 -5.76 -21.50
CA ALA A 864 -5.46 -4.92 -22.70
C ALA A 864 -5.18 -3.44 -22.39
N PHE A 865 -5.22 -3.05 -21.12
CA PHE A 865 -4.91 -1.70 -20.70
C PHE A 865 -3.39 -1.49 -20.58
N GLU A 866 -2.81 -0.76 -21.53
CA GLU A 866 -1.36 -0.49 -21.62
C GLU A 866 -0.80 0.18 -20.35
N GLU A 867 -1.61 1.04 -19.73
CA GLU A 867 -1.26 1.82 -18.54
C GLU A 867 -1.56 1.09 -17.22
N LEU A 868 -1.91 -0.21 -17.27
CA LEU A 868 -2.13 -1.06 -16.10
C LEU A 868 -0.99 -1.00 -15.06
N PRO A 869 0.30 -0.93 -15.44
CA PRO A 869 1.38 -0.75 -14.46
C PRO A 869 1.19 0.45 -13.54
N PHE A 870 0.61 1.55 -14.02
CA PHE A 870 0.47 2.77 -13.24
C PHE A 870 -0.65 2.71 -12.19
N VAL A 871 -1.45 1.64 -12.18
CA VAL A 871 -2.32 1.31 -11.04
C VAL A 871 -1.49 0.88 -9.82
N TYR A 872 -0.31 0.27 -10.06
CA TYR A 872 0.55 -0.31 -9.04
C TYR A 872 1.78 0.54 -8.75
N TYR A 873 2.36 1.16 -9.78
CA TYR A 873 3.60 1.93 -9.71
C TYR A 873 3.38 3.40 -10.03
N SER A 874 4.11 4.29 -9.37
CA SER A 874 4.28 5.65 -9.86
C SER A 874 5.12 5.67 -11.14
N PRO A 875 4.85 6.60 -12.07
CA PRO A 875 5.69 6.80 -13.25
C PRO A 875 7.17 7.00 -12.92
N GLN A 876 7.46 7.66 -11.79
CA GLN A 876 8.80 7.89 -11.27
C GLN A 876 9.48 6.57 -10.94
N LEU A 877 8.80 5.69 -10.20
CA LEU A 877 9.34 4.39 -9.82
C LEU A 877 9.48 3.46 -11.03
N TRP A 878 8.44 3.36 -11.85
CA TRP A 878 8.38 2.48 -13.03
C TRP A 878 9.48 2.77 -14.06
N ARG A 879 9.93 4.02 -14.17
CA ARG A 879 10.95 4.48 -15.12
C ARG A 879 12.31 4.77 -14.48
N SER A 880 12.49 4.43 -13.20
CA SER A 880 13.76 4.57 -12.48
C SER A 880 14.82 3.59 -13.01
N VAL A 881 16.11 3.91 -12.77
CA VAL A 881 17.21 2.99 -13.11
C VAL A 881 17.11 1.70 -12.31
N GLU A 882 16.72 1.81 -11.05
CA GLU A 882 16.54 0.70 -10.12
C GLU A 882 15.45 -0.26 -10.62
N ALA A 883 14.35 0.25 -11.18
CA ALA A 883 13.31 -0.59 -11.78
C ALA A 883 13.71 -1.24 -13.11
N ARG A 884 14.69 -0.66 -13.82
CA ARG A 884 15.26 -1.25 -15.03
C ARG A 884 16.25 -2.37 -14.71
N ASP A 885 17.16 -2.10 -13.79
CA ASP A 885 18.30 -2.96 -13.46
C ASP A 885 17.91 -4.02 -12.41
N GLY A 886 16.87 -3.73 -11.61
CA GLY A 886 16.32 -4.56 -10.54
C GLY A 886 14.79 -4.69 -10.63
N TYR A 887 14.24 -5.52 -9.76
CA TYR A 887 12.84 -5.56 -9.38
C TYR A 887 12.65 -4.59 -8.22
N VAL A 888 11.78 -3.61 -8.41
CA VAL A 888 11.38 -2.69 -7.34
C VAL A 888 9.91 -2.96 -7.00
N MET A 889 9.56 -2.85 -5.72
CA MET A 889 8.18 -3.06 -5.29
C MET A 889 7.26 -1.95 -5.80
N PRO A 890 5.98 -2.24 -6.05
CA PRO A 890 4.96 -1.22 -6.26
C PRO A 890 4.85 -0.25 -5.08
N ASP A 891 4.76 1.06 -5.36
CA ASP A 891 4.58 2.13 -4.37
C ASP A 891 3.14 2.64 -4.24
N ARG A 892 2.21 2.23 -5.13
CA ARG A 892 0.79 2.61 -5.05
C ARG A 892 -0.10 1.49 -4.55
N ARG A 893 -0.07 0.36 -5.25
CA ARG A 893 -0.92 -0.80 -4.95
C ARG A 893 -0.07 -2.05 -4.95
N ARG A 894 -0.32 -2.93 -3.99
CA ARG A 894 0.38 -4.22 -3.91
C ARG A 894 0.02 -5.11 -5.09
N LEU A 895 1.02 -5.82 -5.61
CA LEU A 895 0.84 -6.90 -6.57
C LEU A 895 0.49 -8.19 -5.82
N SER A 896 -0.76 -8.64 -5.90
CA SER A 896 -1.12 -9.93 -5.32
C SER A 896 -0.49 -11.07 -6.14
N SER A 897 0.36 -11.90 -5.52
CA SER A 897 0.75 -13.21 -6.10
C SER A 897 -0.25 -14.33 -5.74
N ILE A 898 -1.38 -13.93 -5.16
CA ILE A 898 -2.47 -14.77 -4.71
C ILE A 898 -3.48 -14.91 -5.85
N VAL A 899 -3.90 -16.15 -6.13
CA VAL A 899 -5.07 -16.40 -6.98
C VAL A 899 -6.30 -16.09 -6.12
N THR A 900 -6.96 -14.96 -6.33
CA THR A 900 -8.26 -14.66 -5.71
C THR A 900 -9.37 -15.45 -6.40
N GLY A 901 -9.25 -16.78 -6.36
CA GLY A 901 -10.34 -17.67 -6.68
C GLY A 901 -11.15 -17.86 -5.41
N LYS A 902 -12.40 -17.38 -5.39
CA LYS A 902 -13.43 -18.10 -4.64
C LYS A 902 -13.41 -19.53 -5.17
N VAL A 903 -12.70 -20.42 -4.49
CA VAL A 903 -12.94 -21.85 -4.59
C VAL A 903 -14.36 -22.00 -4.05
N ARG A 904 -15.36 -21.95 -4.95
CA ARG A 904 -16.65 -22.55 -4.65
C ARG A 904 -16.31 -23.99 -4.32
N GLN A 905 -16.41 -24.33 -3.03
CA GLN A 905 -16.48 -25.71 -2.57
C GLN A 905 -17.60 -26.43 -3.30
#